data_AF-A0A8S0SVI9-F1
#
_entry.id   AF-A0A8S0SVI9-F1
#
_cell.length_a   1.000
_cell.length_b   1.000
_cell.length_c   1.000
_cell.angle_alpha   90.00
_cell.angle_beta   90.00
_cell.angle_gamma   90.00
#
_symmetry.space_group_name_H-M   'P 1'
#
loop_
_entity.id
_entity.type
_entity.pdbx_description
1 polymer ?
#
loop_
_entity_poly.entity_id
_entity_poly.type
_entity_poly.pdbx_seq_one_letter_code
_entity_poly.pdbx_strand_id
1 'polypeptide(L)'
;MLIAALSTLLLIIYNCSDQIITTRERRYAKSREAAARTIREKTRARARWKAAKDAAKKHAVELQAQISGKFSKKTPANSDQVKIFNQTETETDDLSASMSPTSSFTQSGGKKTEHAHHTHMIYGMEDDSCSFEAYGKESQNKNIKKKIPKEKKFYTHSQIFKYAYSQLEKERAQQQQNKNLNFSGVISMAMNNDTRKRLLVEIAFRDLTVTLKGKNKNLLRSVTGKIRPGRITSVMGPSGAGKTTFLSALAGKAVGCMVTGMVLVNGKSVSISSYRKIVGFVPQDDIVHGNLTVEENLWFSARCRLSADLPKADKVLIVERIIDSLGLQAVRGSLVGTVEKRGISGGQRKRVNVGLELVMEPSLLFLDEPTSGLDSSSSQLLLRALRREALEGVNICIVVHQPSYTLFQMFDDLVLLAKGGLTVYHGPVRKVEEYFAGLGINVPERVNPPDFFIDILEGMIKTSSSSGMSYRELPVRWMLHNGYPIPPDMRKNMAELAISTVNINLENDSVTEEQSFAGEVWQDMKCNVERKRDMIRHNFLRSTDLSNRRTPSTLLQYKYFLGRVAKQRLREARVQAIDYLILLLAGASLGSLTKANDATFGYGAYTYSIIAVSLLCKIAALRSFSLDNLQYWRESASGISSLAHFVAKDTIDHFNTVIKPVVYLSMFYFFSNPRSSFADNYIVLLCLVYCVTGVAYVLAIFLDPGPSQLCSVLLPVVLTLIATQINATKYVKILGDLCYPKWALEAFVIANAEKYYGVWLITRCGALQKCGYNVHNWGLRIAMLILTGVVCRVIAFVGMVTFQRK
;
A
#
# COMPACT_ATOMS: atom_id res chain seq x y z
N MET A 1 31.89 25.08 -27.14
CA MET A 1 30.48 25.46 -26.90
C MET A 1 29.61 24.26 -26.52
N LEU A 2 29.16 23.41 -27.46
CA LEU A 2 28.14 22.37 -27.20
C LEU A 2 28.49 21.40 -26.04
N ILE A 3 29.74 20.96 -25.94
CA ILE A 3 30.22 20.07 -24.86
C ILE A 3 30.17 20.77 -23.49
N ALA A 4 30.57 22.04 -23.43
CA ALA A 4 30.48 22.85 -22.21
C ALA A 4 29.02 23.15 -21.84
N ALA A 5 28.13 23.33 -22.82
CA ALA A 5 26.69 23.45 -22.59
C ALA A 5 26.10 22.15 -22.04
N LEU A 6 26.52 20.98 -22.53
CA LEU A 6 26.08 19.67 -22.03
C LEU A 6 26.60 19.36 -20.62
N SER A 7 27.86 19.68 -20.31
CA SER A 7 28.42 19.47 -18.96
C SER A 7 27.83 20.43 -17.93
N THR A 8 27.63 21.71 -18.30
CA THR A 8 26.89 22.66 -17.46
C THR A 8 25.43 22.28 -17.30
N LEU A 9 24.74 21.80 -18.35
CA LEU A 9 23.37 21.27 -18.24
C LEU A 9 23.30 20.10 -17.25
N LEU A 10 24.23 19.14 -17.31
CA LEU A 10 24.29 18.01 -16.37
C LEU A 10 24.54 18.47 -14.92
N LEU A 11 25.45 19.43 -14.71
CA LEU A 11 25.72 20.02 -13.38
C LEU A 11 24.52 20.84 -12.86
N ILE A 12 23.84 21.58 -13.72
CA ILE A 12 22.61 22.32 -13.40
C ILE A 12 21.49 21.34 -13.04
N ILE A 13 21.28 20.26 -13.81
CA ILE A 13 20.30 19.22 -13.49
C ILE A 13 20.58 18.59 -12.13
N TYR A 14 21.86 18.29 -11.83
CA TYR A 14 22.26 17.72 -10.54
C TYR A 14 22.00 18.68 -9.38
N ASN A 15 22.54 19.91 -9.43
CA ASN A 15 22.39 20.90 -8.36
C ASN A 15 20.94 21.38 -8.19
N CYS A 16 20.19 21.56 -9.28
CA CYS A 16 18.77 21.89 -9.21
C CYS A 16 17.94 20.73 -8.64
N SER A 17 18.33 19.46 -8.83
CA SER A 17 17.58 18.31 -8.28
C SER A 17 17.44 18.41 -6.76
N ASP A 18 18.56 18.58 -6.04
CA ASP A 18 18.56 18.68 -4.57
C ASP A 18 17.89 19.98 -4.09
N GLN A 19 18.07 21.09 -4.81
CA GLN A 19 17.38 22.35 -4.51
C GLN A 19 15.85 22.25 -4.72
N ILE A 20 15.39 21.49 -5.73
CA ILE A 20 13.96 21.22 -5.97
C ILE A 20 13.37 20.28 -4.91
N ILE A 21 14.15 19.30 -4.43
CA ILE A 21 13.73 18.37 -3.37
C ILE A 21 13.55 19.14 -2.04
N THR A 22 14.57 19.87 -1.61
CA THR A 22 14.57 20.64 -0.35
C THR A 22 13.51 21.75 -0.34
N THR A 23 13.32 22.48 -1.44
CA THR A 23 12.26 23.49 -1.55
C THR A 23 10.85 22.87 -1.52
N ARG A 24 10.66 21.65 -2.05
CA ARG A 24 9.39 20.92 -1.93
C ARG A 24 9.12 20.44 -0.50
N GLU A 25 10.13 19.99 0.22
CA GLU A 25 10.01 19.59 1.64
C GLU A 25 9.58 20.76 2.51
N ARG A 26 10.18 21.95 2.33
CA ARG A 26 9.74 23.20 2.97
C ARG A 26 8.27 23.54 2.65
N ARG A 27 7.81 23.33 1.41
CA ARG A 27 6.38 23.52 1.04
C ARG A 27 5.47 22.48 1.72
N TYR A 28 5.92 21.24 1.90
CA TYR A 28 5.15 20.23 2.62
C TYR A 28 5.01 20.56 4.09
N ALA A 29 6.11 20.95 4.78
CA ALA A 29 6.08 21.43 6.16
C ALA A 29 5.06 22.59 6.34
N LYS A 30 5.16 23.64 5.51
CA LYS A 30 4.19 24.76 5.52
C LYS A 30 2.74 24.28 5.31
N SER A 31 2.51 23.29 4.44
CA SER A 31 1.16 22.74 4.23
C SER A 31 0.62 21.92 5.40
N ARG A 32 1.50 21.28 6.19
CA ARG A 32 1.14 20.56 7.43
C ARG A 32 0.77 21.54 8.53
N GLU A 33 1.54 22.61 8.69
CA GLU A 33 1.19 23.71 9.62
C GLU A 33 -0.15 24.36 9.24
N ALA A 34 -0.37 24.67 7.97
CA ALA A 34 -1.63 25.25 7.50
C ALA A 34 -2.83 24.33 7.78
N ALA A 35 -2.68 23.03 7.57
CA ALA A 35 -3.70 22.05 7.96
C ALA A 35 -3.97 22.12 9.46
N ALA A 36 -2.93 22.02 10.31
CA ALA A 36 -3.04 22.09 11.76
C ALA A 36 -3.73 23.38 12.26
N ARG A 37 -3.42 24.54 11.66
CA ARG A 37 -4.08 25.82 11.96
C ARG A 37 -5.58 25.78 11.65
N THR A 38 -5.95 25.37 10.42
CA THR A 38 -7.35 25.21 9.98
C THR A 38 -8.15 24.29 10.92
N ILE A 39 -7.53 23.24 11.44
CA ILE A 39 -8.18 22.30 12.37
C ILE A 39 -8.32 22.91 13.75
N ARG A 40 -7.28 23.56 14.29
CA ARG A 40 -7.36 24.29 15.57
C ARG A 40 -8.49 25.34 15.52
N GLU A 41 -8.62 26.05 14.40
CA GLU A 41 -9.71 27.01 14.16
C GLU A 41 -11.08 26.32 14.13
N LYS A 42 -11.26 25.25 13.34
CA LYS A 42 -12.52 24.46 13.31
C LYS A 42 -12.90 23.90 14.68
N THR A 43 -11.94 23.32 15.42
CA THR A 43 -12.16 22.76 16.75
C THR A 43 -12.49 23.87 17.77
N ARG A 44 -11.80 25.01 17.74
CA ARG A 44 -12.14 26.17 18.59
C ARG A 44 -13.52 26.74 18.27
N ALA A 45 -13.88 26.86 16.99
CA ALA A 45 -15.21 27.31 16.56
C ALA A 45 -16.32 26.36 17.03
N ARG A 46 -16.14 25.04 16.86
CA ARG A 46 -17.07 24.01 17.37
C ARG A 46 -17.14 23.98 18.89
N ALA A 47 -16.02 24.16 19.60
CA ALA A 47 -16.02 24.22 21.06
C ALA A 47 -16.79 25.45 21.57
N ARG A 48 -16.61 26.62 20.95
CA ARG A 48 -17.42 27.82 21.20
C ARG A 48 -18.90 27.58 20.91
N TRP A 49 -19.23 26.95 19.78
CA TRP A 49 -20.61 26.59 19.43
C TRP A 49 -21.25 25.62 20.43
N LYS A 50 -20.52 24.59 20.88
CA LYS A 50 -21.01 23.64 21.89
C LYS A 50 -21.22 24.33 23.23
N ALA A 51 -20.27 25.16 23.68
CA ALA A 51 -20.41 25.94 24.90
C ALA A 51 -21.60 26.93 24.83
N ALA A 52 -21.81 27.59 23.68
CA ALA A 52 -22.97 28.45 23.44
C ALA A 52 -24.29 27.66 23.45
N LYS A 53 -24.33 26.47 22.83
CA LYS A 53 -25.50 25.57 22.85
C LYS A 53 -25.81 25.07 24.27
N ASP A 54 -24.79 24.69 25.04
CA ASP A 54 -24.94 24.22 26.41
C ASP A 54 -25.36 25.37 27.34
N ALA A 55 -24.86 26.59 27.13
CA ALA A 55 -25.31 27.80 27.82
C ALA A 55 -26.76 28.15 27.47
N ALA A 56 -27.14 28.13 26.18
CA ALA A 56 -28.52 28.34 25.75
C ALA A 56 -29.47 27.27 26.29
N LYS A 57 -29.04 26.00 26.37
CA LYS A 57 -29.82 24.91 26.99
C LYS A 57 -30.00 25.14 28.50
N LYS A 58 -28.96 25.57 29.22
CA LYS A 58 -29.08 25.96 30.63
C LYS A 58 -30.06 27.12 30.81
N HIS A 59 -29.91 28.18 30.02
CA HIS A 59 -30.78 29.35 30.06
C HIS A 59 -32.24 29.01 29.71
N ALA A 60 -32.48 28.06 28.80
CA ALA A 60 -33.83 27.57 28.50
C ALA A 60 -34.44 26.75 29.65
N VAL A 61 -33.64 25.90 30.30
CA VAL A 61 -34.08 25.15 31.51
C VAL A 61 -34.33 26.09 32.69
N GLU A 62 -33.51 27.13 32.84
CA GLU A 62 -33.67 28.17 33.86
C GLU A 62 -34.91 29.04 33.62
N LEU A 63 -35.18 29.44 32.36
CA LEU A 63 -36.45 30.06 31.97
C LEU A 63 -37.64 29.16 32.25
N GLN A 64 -37.55 27.87 31.92
CA GLN A 64 -38.62 26.90 32.18
C GLN A 64 -38.90 26.78 33.69
N ALA A 65 -37.84 26.76 34.53
CA ALA A 65 -37.95 26.77 35.98
C ALA A 65 -38.53 28.09 36.54
N GLN A 66 -38.15 29.25 35.99
CA GLN A 66 -38.71 30.55 36.38
C GLN A 66 -40.18 30.72 35.97
N ILE A 67 -40.59 30.15 34.83
CA ILE A 67 -41.99 30.15 34.37
C ILE A 67 -42.83 29.23 35.26
N SER A 68 -42.36 28.02 35.59
CA SER A 68 -43.04 27.15 36.56
C SER A 68 -43.09 27.75 37.98
N GLY A 69 -42.09 28.56 38.35
CA GLY A 69 -42.06 29.26 39.64
C GLY A 69 -43.03 30.45 39.75
N LYS A 70 -43.54 30.98 38.63
CA LYS A 70 -44.50 32.11 38.61
C LYS A 70 -45.95 31.70 38.34
N PHE A 71 -46.20 30.50 37.82
CA PHE A 71 -47.55 29.93 37.65
C PHE A 71 -47.86 28.87 38.72
N SER A 72 -48.00 29.31 39.98
CA SER A 72 -48.57 28.47 41.04
C SER A 72 -49.46 29.28 42.00
N LYS A 73 -50.75 29.35 41.68
CA LYS A 73 -51.84 29.66 42.63
C LYS A 73 -53.19 29.12 42.11
N LYS A 74 -53.82 28.28 42.93
CA LYS A 74 -55.19 27.69 42.84
C LYS A 74 -55.44 26.53 41.84
N THR A 75 -55.44 25.31 42.42
CA THR A 75 -56.44 24.20 42.37
C THR A 75 -57.61 24.18 41.35
N PRO A 76 -58.27 23.01 41.09
CA PRO A 76 -57.85 21.59 41.24
C PRO A 76 -58.22 20.65 40.04
N ALA A 77 -57.76 19.39 40.11
CA ALA A 77 -58.37 18.15 39.56
C ALA A 77 -58.72 17.93 38.05
N ASN A 78 -58.34 16.73 37.58
CA ASN A 78 -58.94 15.85 36.56
C ASN A 78 -58.75 16.03 35.02
N SER A 79 -58.54 14.85 34.41
CA SER A 79 -58.90 14.37 33.06
C SER A 79 -58.35 15.05 31.78
N ASP A 80 -57.38 14.36 31.19
CA ASP A 80 -57.38 13.81 29.82
C ASP A 80 -57.34 14.67 28.54
N GLN A 81 -56.55 14.12 27.59
CA GLN A 81 -56.36 14.51 26.17
C GLN A 81 -55.62 15.85 25.96
N VAL A 82 -54.65 15.99 25.05
CA VAL A 82 -54.43 15.31 23.76
C VAL A 82 -52.94 14.93 23.55
N LYS A 83 -52.68 13.70 23.06
CA LYS A 83 -51.42 13.31 22.40
C LYS A 83 -51.47 13.66 20.90
N ILE A 84 -50.38 14.16 20.33
CA ILE A 84 -49.92 14.13 18.90
C ILE A 84 -48.70 15.07 18.84
N PHE A 85 -47.52 14.73 18.31
CA PHE A 85 -47.00 13.47 17.75
C PHE A 85 -45.48 13.43 18.01
N ASN A 86 -44.97 12.35 18.59
CA ASN A 86 -43.56 11.97 18.52
C ASN A 86 -43.54 10.52 18.05
N GLN A 87 -42.90 10.25 16.93
CA GLN A 87 -42.56 8.92 16.42
C GLN A 87 -41.10 9.00 15.94
N THR A 88 -40.21 8.05 16.24
CA THR A 88 -40.43 6.73 16.88
C THR A 88 -39.17 6.28 17.60
N GLU A 89 -39.35 5.74 18.81
CA GLU A 89 -38.54 4.62 19.31
C GLU A 89 -39.06 3.31 18.70
N THR A 90 -38.27 2.24 18.86
CA THR A 90 -38.73 0.92 19.31
C THR A 90 -37.58 0.39 20.18
N GLU A 91 -37.73 0.13 21.50
CA GLU A 91 -38.52 -0.95 22.15
C GLU A 91 -37.95 -2.36 21.84
N THR A 92 -37.91 -3.41 22.68
CA THR A 92 -38.26 -3.74 24.10
C THR A 92 -37.69 -5.16 24.40
N ASP A 93 -37.50 -5.71 25.61
CA ASP A 93 -37.46 -5.28 27.04
C ASP A 93 -36.64 -6.34 27.83
N ASP A 94 -36.49 -6.22 29.16
CA ASP A 94 -36.79 -7.28 30.17
C ASP A 94 -36.36 -6.86 31.62
N LEU A 95 -37.38 -6.70 32.48
CA LEU A 95 -37.55 -7.24 33.86
C LEU A 95 -36.30 -7.74 34.65
N SER A 96 -36.15 -7.57 35.98
CA SER A 96 -37.05 -7.13 37.07
C SER A 96 -36.30 -7.05 38.42
N ALA A 97 -36.82 -6.31 39.42
CA ALA A 97 -36.74 -6.58 40.89
C ALA A 97 -35.34 -6.72 41.58
N SER A 98 -35.13 -6.49 42.89
CA SER A 98 -35.90 -5.83 43.97
C SER A 98 -34.98 -5.67 45.21
N MET A 99 -35.28 -4.69 46.07
CA MET A 99 -35.03 -4.67 47.53
C MET A 99 -33.60 -4.86 48.07
N SER A 100 -33.06 -3.78 48.65
CA SER A 100 -32.27 -3.84 49.88
C SER A 100 -33.21 -4.13 51.09
N PRO A 101 -32.70 -4.52 52.29
CA PRO A 101 -32.34 -3.47 53.27
C PRO A 101 -31.28 -3.84 54.36
N THR A 102 -30.84 -2.81 55.11
CA THR A 102 -30.48 -2.79 56.57
C THR A 102 -29.28 -3.62 57.12
N SER A 103 -28.48 -3.15 58.10
CA SER A 103 -28.36 -1.82 58.73
C SER A 103 -27.23 -1.67 59.79
N SER A 104 -26.51 -0.53 59.74
CA SER A 104 -26.19 0.35 60.92
C SER A 104 -25.22 -0.14 62.02
N PHE A 105 -24.70 0.65 62.99
CA PHE A 105 -24.74 2.09 63.40
C PHE A 105 -23.30 2.45 63.92
N THR A 106 -22.83 3.66 64.28
CA THR A 106 -23.40 4.82 65.03
C THR A 106 -22.74 6.18 64.66
N GLN A 107 -23.56 7.25 64.58
CA GLN A 107 -23.48 8.60 65.23
C GLN A 107 -22.09 9.27 65.46
N SER A 108 -21.87 10.60 65.32
CA SER A 108 -22.69 11.80 64.97
C SER A 108 -21.70 12.96 64.58
N GLY A 109 -22.05 14.21 64.23
CA GLY A 109 -23.31 14.91 63.96
C GLY A 109 -23.17 16.45 64.06
N GLY A 110 -23.63 17.25 63.07
CA GLY A 110 -23.51 18.72 63.08
C GLY A 110 -23.88 19.40 61.75
N LYS A 111 -24.71 20.46 61.79
CA LYS A 111 -25.30 21.17 60.62
C LYS A 111 -24.34 22.16 59.94
N LYS A 112 -24.50 22.39 58.62
CA LYS A 112 -24.86 23.73 58.04
C LYS A 112 -25.04 23.77 56.50
N THR A 113 -26.24 24.19 56.10
CA THR A 113 -26.66 25.12 55.01
C THR A 113 -25.87 25.33 53.70
N GLU A 114 -26.67 25.53 52.64
CA GLU A 114 -26.34 25.93 51.26
C GLU A 114 -25.72 27.33 51.13
N HIS A 115 -25.10 27.61 49.97
CA HIS A 115 -25.58 28.67 49.05
C HIS A 115 -24.86 28.60 47.68
N ALA A 116 -25.51 29.10 46.63
CA ALA A 116 -25.00 29.22 45.27
C ALA A 116 -25.13 30.67 44.75
N HIS A 117 -24.51 30.94 43.59
CA HIS A 117 -24.44 32.24 42.88
C HIS A 117 -23.51 33.30 43.51
N HIS A 118 -22.85 34.20 42.76
CA HIS A 118 -22.82 34.42 41.30
C HIS A 118 -21.42 34.84 40.82
N THR A 119 -21.12 34.60 39.54
CA THR A 119 -19.91 35.05 38.83
C THR A 119 -19.99 36.55 38.49
N HIS A 120 -18.88 37.30 38.61
CA HIS A 120 -18.70 38.55 37.86
C HIS A 120 -17.21 38.86 37.60
N MET A 121 -16.94 39.39 36.39
CA MET A 121 -15.75 40.09 35.87
C MET A 121 -14.35 39.88 36.48
N ILE A 122 -13.36 39.60 35.61
CA ILE A 122 -12.18 40.47 35.40
C ILE A 122 -11.51 40.11 34.06
N TYR A 123 -11.37 41.11 33.20
CA TYR A 123 -10.39 41.21 32.12
C TYR A 123 -10.07 42.70 31.99
N GLY A 124 -8.81 43.09 32.14
CA GLY A 124 -8.39 44.49 32.05
C GLY A 124 -7.16 44.81 32.90
N MET A 125 -6.14 45.38 32.23
CA MET A 125 -4.83 45.83 32.74
C MET A 125 -3.71 44.76 32.74
N GLU A 126 -3.08 44.63 31.57
CA GLU A 126 -1.64 44.34 31.45
C GLU A 126 -0.85 45.68 31.44
N ASP A 127 0.47 45.56 31.47
CA ASP A 127 1.52 46.60 31.60
C ASP A 127 1.65 47.21 33.03
N ASP A 128 2.85 47.34 33.63
CA ASP A 128 4.19 47.28 33.02
C ASP A 128 5.31 46.77 33.96
N SER A 129 6.38 46.24 33.34
CA SER A 129 7.76 46.10 33.83
C SER A 129 8.08 45.29 35.10
N CYS A 130 8.89 44.23 34.96
CA CYS A 130 10.30 44.28 35.40
C CYS A 130 11.11 43.05 34.95
N SER A 131 12.13 43.30 34.13
CA SER A 131 13.23 42.38 33.83
C SER A 131 14.20 42.25 35.01
N PHE A 132 14.83 41.08 35.22
CA PHE A 132 16.29 40.99 35.17
C PHE A 132 16.80 39.54 34.95
N GLU A 133 18.08 39.44 34.60
CA GLU A 133 18.72 38.30 33.92
C GLU A 133 19.33 37.24 34.85
N ALA A 134 19.93 36.22 34.21
CA ALA A 134 20.49 35.04 34.83
C ALA A 134 21.89 35.25 35.47
N TYR A 135 22.22 34.29 36.33
CA TYR A 135 23.47 34.05 37.05
C TYR A 135 24.80 34.47 36.37
N GLY A 136 25.65 35.14 37.17
CA GLY A 136 27.10 35.27 36.98
C GLY A 136 27.87 34.89 38.27
N LYS A 137 29.13 34.46 38.13
CA LYS A 137 29.97 33.77 39.13
C LYS A 137 30.58 34.65 40.26
N GLU A 138 31.05 33.92 41.28
CA GLU A 138 32.32 34.07 42.04
C GLU A 138 32.42 34.90 43.36
N SER A 139 32.84 34.17 44.40
CA SER A 139 33.89 34.48 45.40
C SER A 139 33.75 35.54 46.51
N GLN A 140 33.91 35.01 47.73
CA GLN A 140 34.65 35.55 48.89
C GLN A 140 34.05 36.62 49.86
N ASN A 141 33.85 36.11 51.09
CA ASN A 141 34.35 36.62 52.38
C ASN A 141 33.59 37.65 53.28
N LYS A 142 33.68 37.33 54.59
CA LYS A 142 33.60 38.17 55.82
C LYS A 142 32.26 38.74 56.33
N ASN A 143 31.69 37.99 57.29
CA ASN A 143 31.31 38.41 58.65
C ASN A 143 30.98 39.89 58.96
N ILE A 144 29.78 40.13 59.52
CA ILE A 144 29.57 40.47 60.97
C ILE A 144 28.07 40.39 61.35
N LYS A 145 27.77 40.13 62.63
CA LYS A 145 26.43 39.84 63.18
C LYS A 145 25.70 41.11 63.69
N LYS A 146 24.38 41.21 63.49
CA LYS A 146 23.37 41.32 64.59
C LYS A 146 21.88 41.25 64.12
N LYS A 147 21.30 40.08 64.39
CA LYS A 147 19.90 39.68 64.72
C LYS A 147 19.11 40.76 65.54
N ILE A 148 17.77 40.92 65.60
CA ILE A 148 16.51 40.08 65.62
C ILE A 148 15.28 41.01 65.30
N PRO A 149 14.03 40.57 64.99
CA PRO A 149 13.50 39.33 64.37
C PRO A 149 12.82 39.58 63.00
N LYS A 150 12.59 38.50 62.25
CA LYS A 150 11.42 38.39 61.35
C LYS A 150 10.60 37.20 61.80
N GLU A 151 9.29 37.39 61.98
CA GLU A 151 8.35 36.30 62.22
C GLU A 151 8.38 35.34 61.02
N LYS A 152 8.87 34.12 61.24
CA LYS A 152 8.67 33.04 60.29
C LYS A 152 7.23 32.57 60.40
N LYS A 153 6.38 32.98 59.44
CA LYS A 153 5.10 32.31 59.21
C LYS A 153 5.39 30.84 58.91
N PHE A 154 5.13 29.97 59.89
CA PHE A 154 5.16 28.53 59.70
C PHE A 154 3.97 28.17 58.80
N TYR A 155 4.24 27.96 57.50
CA TYR A 155 3.26 27.34 56.63
C TYR A 155 2.96 25.94 57.18
N THR A 156 1.75 25.74 57.70
CA THR A 156 1.30 24.43 58.17
C THR A 156 1.44 23.43 57.03
N HIS A 157 1.90 22.21 57.32
CA HIS A 157 2.18 21.16 56.32
C HIS A 157 1.08 21.07 55.25
N SER A 158 -0.19 21.06 55.67
CA SER A 158 -1.38 21.06 54.79
C SER A 158 -1.42 22.21 53.75
N GLN A 159 -1.01 23.43 54.10
CA GLN A 159 -0.97 24.56 53.16
C GLN A 159 0.14 24.41 52.12
N ILE A 160 1.31 23.88 52.51
CA ILE A 160 2.41 23.57 51.58
C ILE A 160 1.94 22.50 50.59
N PHE A 161 1.28 21.44 51.06
CA PHE A 161 0.70 20.42 50.20
C PHE A 161 -0.38 20.99 49.27
N LYS A 162 -1.30 21.83 49.77
CA LYS A 162 -2.35 22.44 48.93
C LYS A 162 -1.76 23.37 47.85
N TYR A 163 -0.71 24.13 48.17
CA TYR A 163 0.04 24.94 47.22
C TYR A 163 0.79 24.08 46.19
N ALA A 164 1.49 23.04 46.64
CA ALA A 164 2.22 22.11 45.77
C ALA A 164 1.27 21.34 44.83
N TYR A 165 0.12 20.87 45.33
CA TYR A 165 -0.93 20.27 44.49
C TYR A 165 -1.47 21.26 43.46
N SER A 166 -1.74 22.52 43.84
CA SER A 166 -2.19 23.54 42.89
C SER A 166 -1.12 23.88 41.84
N GLN A 167 0.17 23.89 42.20
CA GLN A 167 1.27 24.05 41.24
C GLN A 167 1.41 22.83 40.32
N LEU A 168 1.38 21.60 40.85
CA LEU A 168 1.40 20.37 40.05
C LEU A 168 0.20 20.26 39.11
N GLU A 169 -0.96 20.77 39.52
CA GLU A 169 -2.17 20.82 38.70
C GLU A 169 -2.06 21.89 37.61
N LYS A 170 -1.47 23.07 37.90
CA LYS A 170 -1.11 24.08 36.89
C LYS A 170 -0.07 23.57 35.90
N GLU A 171 1.01 22.93 36.36
CA GLU A 171 2.03 22.32 35.51
C GLU A 171 1.44 21.20 34.65
N ARG A 172 0.61 20.32 35.22
CA ARG A 172 -0.12 19.30 34.44
C ARG A 172 -1.05 19.95 33.43
N ALA A 173 -1.78 21.01 33.79
CA ALA A 173 -2.64 21.74 32.85
C ALA A 173 -1.84 22.39 31.72
N GLN A 174 -0.67 22.98 32.01
CA GLN A 174 0.26 23.52 31.01
C GLN A 174 0.86 22.41 30.14
N GLN A 175 1.26 21.27 30.71
CA GLN A 175 1.71 20.09 29.95
C GLN A 175 0.59 19.54 29.06
N GLN A 176 -0.66 19.50 29.55
CA GLN A 176 -1.84 19.09 28.79
C GLN A 176 -2.10 20.08 27.64
N GLN A 177 -2.01 21.39 27.89
CA GLN A 177 -2.10 22.43 26.86
C GLN A 177 -0.97 22.33 25.82
N ASN A 178 0.29 22.12 26.25
CA ASN A 178 1.43 21.92 25.36
C ASN A 178 1.30 20.64 24.53
N LYS A 179 0.78 19.55 25.11
CA LYS A 179 0.45 18.31 24.39
C LYS A 179 -0.68 18.51 23.38
N ASN A 180 -1.67 19.32 23.71
CA ASN A 180 -2.77 19.75 22.83
C ASN A 180 -2.30 20.71 21.71
N LEU A 181 -1.25 21.51 21.97
CA LEU A 181 -0.59 22.36 20.98
C LEU A 181 0.24 21.51 20.01
N ASN A 182 0.91 20.45 20.48
CA ASN A 182 1.63 19.52 19.62
C ASN A 182 0.71 18.83 18.60
N PHE A 183 1.27 18.49 17.43
CA PHE A 183 0.51 18.00 16.28
C PHE A 183 -0.33 16.74 16.60
N SER A 184 0.18 15.83 17.43
CA SER A 184 -0.54 14.64 17.92
C SER A 184 -1.80 15.01 18.75
N GLY A 185 -1.73 16.07 19.58
CA GLY A 185 -2.89 16.58 20.31
C GLY A 185 -3.94 17.23 19.40
N VAL A 186 -3.53 17.89 18.32
CA VAL A 186 -4.45 18.42 17.30
C VAL A 186 -5.17 17.27 16.57
N ILE A 187 -4.47 16.16 16.29
CA ILE A 187 -5.09 14.94 15.72
C ILE A 187 -6.13 14.36 16.68
N SER A 188 -5.77 14.12 17.95
CA SER A 188 -6.70 13.48 18.90
C SER A 188 -7.96 14.33 19.15
N MET A 189 -7.83 15.66 19.17
CA MET A 189 -8.97 16.59 19.22
C MET A 189 -9.87 16.51 17.99
N ALA A 190 -9.32 16.28 16.80
CA ALA A 190 -10.11 16.14 15.58
C ALA A 190 -10.90 14.82 15.57
N MET A 191 -10.24 13.71 15.94
CA MET A 191 -10.84 12.36 15.83
C MET A 191 -11.94 12.10 16.85
N ASN A 192 -11.82 12.61 18.08
CA ASN A 192 -12.83 12.40 19.13
C ASN A 192 -14.20 13.07 18.84
N ASN A 193 -14.29 13.94 17.82
CA ASN A 193 -15.46 14.80 17.61
C ASN A 193 -16.18 14.59 16.26
N ASP A 194 -15.54 13.99 15.25
CA ASP A 194 -16.15 13.66 13.96
C ASP A 194 -16.03 12.14 13.68
N THR A 195 -16.81 11.31 14.38
CA THR A 195 -16.90 9.87 14.11
C THR A 195 -17.62 9.64 12.78
N ARG A 196 -16.90 9.79 11.66
CA ARG A 196 -17.41 9.46 10.32
C ARG A 196 -17.80 8.00 10.31
N LYS A 197 -19.10 7.72 10.23
CA LYS A 197 -19.63 6.35 10.16
C LYS A 197 -19.09 5.67 8.91
N ARG A 198 -18.06 4.83 9.08
CA ARG A 198 -17.53 3.94 8.04
C ARG A 198 -18.61 2.93 7.65
N LEU A 199 -18.62 2.48 6.40
CA LEU A 199 -19.53 1.40 6.00
C LEU A 199 -19.11 0.15 6.78
N LEU A 200 -20.02 -0.41 7.58
CA LEU A 200 -19.77 -1.67 8.29
C LEU A 200 -19.86 -2.82 7.28
N VAL A 201 -18.84 -3.67 7.25
CA VAL A 201 -18.73 -4.80 6.32
C VAL A 201 -18.58 -6.08 7.15
N GLU A 202 -19.63 -6.90 7.17
CA GLU A 202 -19.62 -8.29 7.61
C GLU A 202 -19.34 -9.20 6.42
N ILE A 203 -18.49 -10.22 6.62
CA ILE A 203 -18.33 -11.32 5.66
C ILE A 203 -18.83 -12.59 6.33
N ALA A 204 -19.81 -13.25 5.73
CA ALA A 204 -20.15 -14.63 6.05
C ALA A 204 -19.68 -15.55 4.92
N PHE A 205 -19.14 -16.71 5.27
CA PHE A 205 -18.72 -17.74 4.32
C PHE A 205 -19.42 -19.05 4.67
N ARG A 206 -19.96 -19.73 3.65
CA ARG A 206 -20.74 -20.97 3.78
C ARG A 206 -20.17 -22.03 2.85
N ASP A 207 -19.81 -23.17 3.42
CA ASP A 207 -19.27 -24.35 2.73
C ASP A 207 -18.09 -24.02 1.78
N LEU A 208 -17.24 -23.06 2.19
CA LEU A 208 -16.16 -22.55 1.37
C LEU A 208 -15.09 -23.63 1.18
N THR A 209 -14.96 -24.10 -0.05
CA THR A 209 -14.02 -25.13 -0.47
C THR A 209 -13.17 -24.57 -1.61
N VAL A 210 -11.85 -24.77 -1.53
CA VAL A 210 -10.89 -24.22 -2.49
C VAL A 210 -9.99 -25.34 -2.98
N THR A 211 -10.10 -25.67 -4.27
CA THR A 211 -9.35 -26.76 -4.88
C THR A 211 -8.34 -26.21 -5.88
N LEU A 212 -7.13 -26.77 -5.91
CA LEU A 212 -6.07 -26.37 -6.83
C LEU A 212 -6.36 -26.94 -8.22
N LYS A 213 -6.50 -26.07 -9.23
CA LYS A 213 -6.68 -26.52 -10.63
C LYS A 213 -5.41 -27.25 -11.09
N GLY A 214 -5.60 -28.39 -11.76
CA GLY A 214 -4.52 -29.31 -12.17
C GLY A 214 -4.44 -30.51 -11.24
N LYS A 215 -3.83 -30.33 -10.06
CA LYS A 215 -3.58 -31.45 -9.12
C LYS A 215 -4.80 -31.90 -8.31
N ASN A 216 -6.00 -31.34 -8.57
CA ASN A 216 -7.28 -31.59 -7.89
C ASN A 216 -7.22 -31.64 -6.36
N LYS A 217 -6.22 -30.99 -5.76
CA LYS A 217 -5.95 -31.03 -4.33
C LYS A 217 -6.75 -29.96 -3.60
N ASN A 218 -7.56 -30.39 -2.63
CA ASN A 218 -8.30 -29.48 -1.76
C ASN A 218 -7.32 -28.76 -0.82
N LEU A 219 -7.29 -27.43 -0.89
CA LEU A 219 -6.50 -26.55 -0.02
C LEU A 219 -7.32 -26.03 1.17
N LEU A 220 -8.64 -25.93 1.00
CA LEU A 220 -9.65 -25.65 2.03
C LEU A 220 -10.87 -26.51 1.75
N ARG A 221 -11.58 -26.95 2.80
CA ARG A 221 -12.74 -27.82 2.68
C ARG A 221 -13.84 -27.44 3.67
N SER A 222 -15.03 -27.13 3.14
CA SER A 222 -16.27 -26.87 3.87
C SER A 222 -16.19 -25.84 4.99
N VAL A 223 -15.31 -24.83 4.83
CA VAL A 223 -15.09 -23.79 5.83
C VAL A 223 -16.32 -22.89 5.93
N THR A 224 -16.91 -22.80 7.13
CA THR A 224 -18.16 -22.04 7.40
C THR A 224 -18.01 -21.17 8.63
N GLY A 225 -18.47 -19.91 8.56
CA GLY A 225 -18.25 -18.92 9.62
C GLY A 225 -18.61 -17.49 9.20
N LYS A 226 -18.29 -16.53 10.06
CA LYS A 226 -18.59 -15.09 9.84
C LYS A 226 -17.63 -14.17 10.59
N ILE A 227 -17.12 -13.17 9.87
CA ILE A 227 -16.21 -12.14 10.37
C ILE A 227 -17.00 -10.85 10.52
N ARG A 228 -17.24 -10.42 11.75
CA ARG A 228 -18.08 -9.26 12.08
C ARG A 228 -17.30 -7.93 12.06
N PRO A 229 -17.92 -6.81 11.70
CA PRO A 229 -17.30 -5.49 11.76
C PRO A 229 -16.95 -5.09 13.19
N GLY A 230 -15.91 -4.27 13.33
CA GLY A 230 -15.43 -3.74 14.61
C GLY A 230 -14.65 -4.74 15.49
N ARG A 231 -14.34 -5.93 14.97
CA ARG A 231 -13.59 -6.99 15.67
C ARG A 231 -12.30 -7.33 14.93
N ILE A 232 -11.31 -7.80 15.68
CA ILE A 232 -10.08 -8.39 15.14
C ILE A 232 -10.22 -9.91 15.21
N THR A 233 -10.35 -10.53 14.05
CA THR A 233 -10.37 -11.99 13.87
C THR A 233 -8.98 -12.48 13.49
N SER A 234 -8.42 -13.36 14.31
CA SER A 234 -7.13 -14.00 14.09
C SER A 234 -7.30 -15.34 13.38
N VAL A 235 -6.43 -15.64 12.41
CA VAL A 235 -6.39 -16.91 11.69
C VAL A 235 -5.09 -17.63 12.05
N MET A 236 -5.21 -18.80 12.68
CA MET A 236 -4.09 -19.60 13.19
C MET A 236 -4.20 -21.06 12.74
N GLY A 237 -3.14 -21.83 12.98
CA GLY A 237 -3.01 -23.23 12.58
C GLY A 237 -1.58 -23.56 12.12
N PRO A 238 -1.23 -24.84 11.98
CA PRO A 238 0.12 -25.27 11.59
C PRO A 238 0.49 -24.83 10.17
N SER A 239 1.75 -25.06 9.81
CA SER A 239 2.23 -24.86 8.43
C SER A 239 1.49 -25.80 7.46
N GLY A 240 1.12 -25.27 6.29
CA GLY A 240 0.30 -26.01 5.32
C GLY A 240 -1.21 -26.11 5.63
N ALA A 241 -1.71 -25.51 6.73
CA ALA A 241 -3.15 -25.49 7.06
C ALA A 241 -4.04 -24.60 6.16
N GLY A 242 -3.48 -23.96 5.13
CA GLY A 242 -4.25 -23.13 4.19
C GLY A 242 -4.56 -21.70 4.66
N LYS A 243 -3.92 -21.18 5.72
CA LYS A 243 -4.15 -19.83 6.30
C LYS A 243 -4.17 -18.70 5.24
N THR A 244 -3.08 -18.54 4.49
CA THR A 244 -2.97 -17.59 3.36
C THR A 244 -3.98 -17.87 2.24
N THR A 245 -4.32 -19.16 2.01
CA THR A 245 -5.35 -19.54 1.02
C THR A 245 -6.73 -19.08 1.45
N PHE A 246 -7.06 -19.19 2.74
CA PHE A 246 -8.34 -18.74 3.31
C PHE A 246 -8.48 -17.23 3.20
N LEU A 247 -7.47 -16.48 3.64
CA LEU A 247 -7.43 -15.02 3.51
C LEU A 247 -7.47 -14.58 2.02
N SER A 248 -6.80 -15.29 1.12
CA SER A 248 -6.87 -15.04 -0.33
C SER A 248 -8.23 -15.37 -0.95
N ALA A 249 -8.92 -16.41 -0.48
CA ALA A 249 -10.25 -16.79 -0.95
C ALA A 249 -11.30 -15.78 -0.50
N LEU A 250 -11.29 -15.35 0.76
CA LEU A 250 -12.17 -14.29 1.27
C LEU A 250 -11.92 -12.94 0.58
N ALA A 251 -10.66 -12.63 0.24
CA ALA A 251 -10.31 -11.45 -0.53
C ALA A 251 -10.62 -11.55 -2.04
N GLY A 252 -11.13 -12.69 -2.53
CA GLY A 252 -11.45 -12.91 -3.95
C GLY A 252 -10.21 -13.04 -4.85
N LYS A 253 -9.05 -13.32 -4.27
CA LYS A 253 -7.72 -13.37 -4.92
C LYS A 253 -7.18 -14.79 -5.13
N ALA A 254 -8.02 -15.83 -4.97
CA ALA A 254 -7.65 -17.24 -5.19
C ALA A 254 -7.50 -17.60 -6.69
N VAL A 255 -6.58 -16.92 -7.39
CA VAL A 255 -6.35 -17.07 -8.83
C VAL A 255 -5.81 -18.47 -9.14
N GLY A 256 -6.49 -19.20 -10.02
CA GLY A 256 -6.11 -20.56 -10.40
C GLY A 256 -6.53 -21.65 -9.42
N CYS A 257 -7.42 -21.33 -8.49
CA CYS A 257 -8.17 -22.33 -7.73
C CYS A 257 -9.61 -22.37 -8.24
N MET A 258 -10.28 -23.52 -8.11
CA MET A 258 -11.73 -23.57 -8.17
C MET A 258 -12.26 -23.30 -6.76
N VAL A 259 -13.08 -22.27 -6.61
CA VAL A 259 -13.73 -21.92 -5.34
C VAL A 259 -15.18 -22.35 -5.43
N THR A 260 -15.60 -23.25 -4.54
CA THR A 260 -16.99 -23.67 -4.36
C THR A 260 -17.49 -23.23 -2.98
N GLY A 261 -18.81 -23.20 -2.80
CA GLY A 261 -19.46 -22.55 -1.66
C GLY A 261 -19.82 -21.09 -1.93
N MET A 262 -20.20 -20.36 -0.89
CA MET A 262 -20.67 -18.97 -1.00
C MET A 262 -19.95 -18.03 -0.03
N VAL A 263 -19.52 -16.87 -0.55
CA VAL A 263 -19.07 -15.72 0.25
C VAL A 263 -20.13 -14.63 0.15
N LEU A 264 -20.64 -14.20 1.30
CA LEU A 264 -21.71 -13.22 1.45
C LEU A 264 -21.14 -11.96 2.10
N VAL A 265 -21.30 -10.82 1.45
CA VAL A 265 -20.93 -9.50 1.99
C VAL A 265 -22.20 -8.78 2.44
N ASN A 266 -22.31 -8.47 3.74
CA ASN A 266 -23.54 -7.93 4.35
C ASN A 266 -24.80 -8.72 3.95
N GLY A 267 -24.70 -10.06 3.99
CA GLY A 267 -25.79 -10.99 3.64
C GLY A 267 -26.04 -11.20 2.14
N LYS A 268 -25.35 -10.47 1.24
CA LYS A 268 -25.54 -10.57 -0.23
C LYS A 268 -24.41 -11.35 -0.89
N SER A 269 -24.74 -12.24 -1.83
CA SER A 269 -23.80 -13.06 -2.63
C SER A 269 -23.11 -12.25 -3.74
N VAL A 270 -22.42 -11.17 -3.36
CA VAL A 270 -21.67 -10.30 -4.29
C VAL A 270 -20.18 -10.56 -4.18
N SER A 271 -19.48 -10.57 -5.31
CA SER A 271 -18.02 -10.65 -5.34
C SER A 271 -17.38 -9.49 -4.57
N ILE A 272 -16.48 -9.81 -3.64
CA ILE A 272 -15.70 -8.84 -2.85
C ILE A 272 -14.90 -7.85 -3.71
N SER A 273 -14.63 -8.18 -4.98
CA SER A 273 -14.02 -7.28 -5.97
C SER A 273 -14.83 -5.99 -6.18
N SER A 274 -16.16 -6.02 -6.00
CA SER A 274 -17.05 -4.85 -6.05
C SER A 274 -16.80 -3.83 -4.93
N TYR A 275 -16.04 -4.21 -3.89
CA TYR A 275 -15.71 -3.37 -2.74
C TYR A 275 -14.21 -3.03 -2.67
N ARG A 276 -13.42 -3.30 -3.71
CA ARG A 276 -11.95 -3.09 -3.77
C ARG A 276 -11.44 -1.70 -3.33
N LYS A 277 -12.27 -0.66 -3.40
CA LYS A 277 -11.96 0.70 -2.93
C LYS A 277 -12.06 0.92 -1.41
N ILE A 278 -12.63 -0.04 -0.68
CA ILE A 278 -12.80 -0.01 0.80
C ILE A 278 -12.24 -1.27 1.48
N VAL A 279 -11.75 -2.25 0.72
CA VAL A 279 -11.10 -3.48 1.21
C VAL A 279 -9.58 -3.36 1.09
N GLY A 280 -8.88 -3.30 2.22
CA GLY A 280 -7.42 -3.30 2.29
C GLY A 280 -6.86 -4.72 2.31
N PHE A 281 -5.68 -4.92 1.72
CA PHE A 281 -5.00 -6.21 1.71
C PHE A 281 -3.49 -6.03 1.83
N VAL A 282 -2.93 -6.46 2.95
CA VAL A 282 -1.49 -6.50 3.21
C VAL A 282 -0.98 -7.92 2.89
N PRO A 283 -0.19 -8.11 1.81
CA PRO A 283 0.46 -9.39 1.53
C PRO A 283 1.61 -9.67 2.52
N GLN A 284 2.00 -10.94 2.61
CA GLN A 284 3.13 -11.41 3.43
C GLN A 284 4.45 -10.69 3.08
N ASP A 285 4.67 -10.43 1.78
CA ASP A 285 5.82 -9.70 1.25
C ASP A 285 5.72 -8.17 1.44
N ASP A 286 6.81 -7.56 1.90
CA ASP A 286 6.92 -6.12 2.15
C ASP A 286 7.16 -5.29 0.87
N ILE A 287 6.21 -5.35 -0.07
CA ILE A 287 6.28 -4.65 -1.37
C ILE A 287 6.06 -3.13 -1.18
N VAL A 288 7.14 -2.36 -1.05
CA VAL A 288 7.16 -0.89 -0.87
C VAL A 288 8.21 -0.24 -1.81
N HIS A 289 8.02 1.02 -2.21
CA HIS A 289 9.02 1.71 -3.06
C HIS A 289 10.24 2.15 -2.24
N GLY A 290 11.37 1.48 -2.46
CA GLY A 290 12.65 1.76 -1.78
C GLY A 290 13.24 3.13 -2.06
N ASN A 291 13.07 3.64 -3.29
CA ASN A 291 13.59 4.94 -3.75
C ASN A 291 12.76 6.15 -3.23
N LEU A 292 11.73 5.90 -2.42
CA LEU A 292 10.85 6.90 -1.81
C LEU A 292 10.98 6.88 -0.28
N THR A 293 10.69 8.02 0.36
CA THR A 293 10.63 8.08 1.83
C THR A 293 9.37 7.42 2.37
N VAL A 294 9.35 7.14 3.67
CA VAL A 294 8.15 6.63 4.36
C VAL A 294 6.95 7.56 4.15
N GLU A 295 7.14 8.87 4.35
CA GLU A 295 6.08 9.85 4.18
C GLU A 295 5.58 9.94 2.72
N GLU A 296 6.49 9.86 1.74
CA GLU A 296 6.16 9.89 0.31
C GLU A 296 5.32 8.69 -0.15
N ASN A 297 5.66 7.48 0.33
CA ASN A 297 4.92 6.25 0.07
C ASN A 297 3.47 6.37 0.58
N LEU A 298 3.31 6.79 1.84
CA LEU A 298 1.99 6.98 2.47
C LEU A 298 1.20 8.10 1.77
N TRP A 299 1.82 9.23 1.44
CA TRP A 299 1.18 10.32 0.68
C TRP A 299 0.72 9.91 -0.71
N PHE A 300 1.47 9.04 -1.39
CA PHE A 300 1.07 8.54 -2.70
C PHE A 300 -0.19 7.67 -2.58
N SER A 301 -0.22 6.71 -1.65
CA SER A 301 -1.40 5.88 -1.39
C SER A 301 -2.62 6.75 -1.02
N ALA A 302 -2.42 7.74 -0.13
CA ALA A 302 -3.45 8.68 0.31
C ALA A 302 -4.09 9.42 -0.87
N ARG A 303 -3.25 9.98 -1.75
CA ARG A 303 -3.71 10.78 -2.89
C ARG A 303 -4.46 9.98 -3.95
N CYS A 304 -4.17 8.69 -4.09
CA CYS A 304 -4.81 7.82 -5.09
C CYS A 304 -6.05 7.09 -4.56
N ARG A 305 -6.14 6.82 -3.24
CA ARG A 305 -7.20 5.97 -2.65
C ARG A 305 -8.20 6.68 -1.73
N LEU A 306 -7.85 7.82 -1.11
CA LEU A 306 -8.82 8.61 -0.35
C LEU A 306 -9.85 9.26 -1.29
N SER A 307 -11.01 9.64 -0.73
CA SER A 307 -12.07 10.29 -1.52
C SER A 307 -11.56 11.54 -2.24
N ALA A 308 -12.00 11.75 -3.48
CA ALA A 308 -11.67 12.95 -4.26
C ALA A 308 -12.11 14.22 -3.52
N ASP A 309 -13.34 14.21 -3.01
CA ASP A 309 -14.04 15.33 -2.37
C ASP A 309 -13.43 15.78 -1.03
N LEU A 310 -12.60 14.93 -0.42
CA LEU A 310 -11.99 15.19 0.88
C LEU A 310 -10.95 16.35 0.77
N PRO A 311 -11.05 17.41 1.60
CA PRO A 311 -10.16 18.56 1.49
C PRO A 311 -8.72 18.21 1.86
N LYS A 312 -7.77 18.99 1.35
CA LYS A 312 -6.34 18.72 1.52
C LYS A 312 -5.91 18.67 2.99
N ALA A 313 -6.49 19.48 3.87
CA ALA A 313 -6.17 19.49 5.30
C ALA A 313 -6.52 18.15 5.98
N ASP A 314 -7.71 17.61 5.73
CA ASP A 314 -8.13 16.29 6.23
C ASP A 314 -7.24 15.17 5.68
N LYS A 315 -6.82 15.26 4.40
CA LYS A 315 -5.85 14.32 3.81
C LYS A 315 -4.48 14.34 4.53
N VAL A 316 -4.02 15.51 5.00
CA VAL A 316 -2.82 15.61 5.86
C VAL A 316 -3.06 14.88 7.18
N LEU A 317 -4.20 15.09 7.84
CA LEU A 317 -4.49 14.47 9.13
C LEU A 317 -4.49 12.95 9.10
N ILE A 318 -5.13 12.34 8.08
CA ILE A 318 -5.20 10.88 7.98
C ILE A 318 -3.80 10.28 7.87
N VAL A 319 -2.93 10.87 7.04
CA VAL A 319 -1.54 10.42 6.89
C VAL A 319 -0.76 10.57 8.21
N GLU A 320 -0.87 11.72 8.88
CA GLU A 320 -0.15 11.96 10.14
C GLU A 320 -0.68 11.10 11.30
N ARG A 321 -2.01 10.85 11.41
CA ARG A 321 -2.59 9.88 12.37
C ARG A 321 -1.91 8.53 12.23
N ILE A 322 -1.71 8.08 10.99
CA ILE A 322 -1.21 6.72 10.72
C ILE A 322 0.30 6.64 10.95
N ILE A 323 1.06 7.68 10.60
CA ILE A 323 2.49 7.79 10.97
C ILE A 323 2.67 7.78 12.50
N ASP A 324 1.80 8.49 13.24
CA ASP A 324 1.83 8.51 14.71
C ASP A 324 1.40 7.16 15.32
N SER A 325 0.28 6.61 14.86
CA SER A 325 -0.30 5.35 15.40
C SER A 325 0.59 4.13 15.15
N LEU A 326 1.33 4.10 14.04
CA LEU A 326 2.30 3.04 13.74
C LEU A 326 3.69 3.32 14.32
N GLY A 327 3.91 4.44 15.02
CA GLY A 327 5.21 4.80 15.59
C GLY A 327 6.31 5.00 14.54
N LEU A 328 5.97 5.65 13.42
CA LEU A 328 6.85 5.90 12.27
C LEU A 328 7.43 7.34 12.22
N GLN A 329 7.09 8.20 13.20
CA GLN A 329 7.49 9.62 13.19
C GLN A 329 9.01 9.83 13.07
N ALA A 330 9.82 9.01 13.76
CA ALA A 330 11.28 9.12 13.72
C ALA A 330 11.90 8.79 12.34
N VAL A 331 11.21 7.99 11.52
CA VAL A 331 11.70 7.51 10.21
C VAL A 331 10.93 8.09 9.02
N ARG A 332 10.06 9.09 9.25
CA ARG A 332 9.17 9.67 8.21
C ARG A 332 9.92 10.18 6.97
N GLY A 333 11.05 10.83 7.18
CA GLY A 333 11.90 11.40 6.13
C GLY A 333 12.95 10.44 5.60
N SER A 334 13.13 9.29 6.23
CA SER A 334 14.09 8.27 5.81
C SER A 334 13.61 7.58 4.53
N LEU A 335 14.55 7.28 3.63
CA LEU A 335 14.30 6.40 2.48
C LEU A 335 13.99 4.98 2.97
N VAL A 336 13.00 4.32 2.37
CA VAL A 336 12.66 2.93 2.71
C VAL A 336 13.84 1.99 2.41
N GLY A 337 14.57 2.26 1.33
CA GLY A 337 15.73 1.48 0.91
C GLY A 337 15.37 0.29 0.01
N THR A 338 16.36 -0.18 -0.73
CA THR A 338 16.30 -1.40 -1.56
C THR A 338 17.22 -2.47 -0.95
N VAL A 339 17.31 -3.66 -1.56
CA VAL A 339 18.28 -4.68 -1.13
C VAL A 339 19.72 -4.16 -1.26
N GLU A 340 20.00 -3.37 -2.31
CA GLU A 340 21.30 -2.75 -2.57
C GLU A 340 21.59 -1.52 -1.69
N LYS A 341 20.56 -0.73 -1.37
CA LYS A 341 20.68 0.53 -0.63
C LYS A 341 19.95 0.43 0.71
N ARG A 342 20.73 0.24 1.78
CA ARG A 342 20.24 0.21 3.17
C ARG A 342 19.35 1.42 3.47
N GLY A 343 18.16 1.15 4.02
CA GLY A 343 17.19 2.15 4.48
C GLY A 343 16.68 1.84 5.88
N ILE A 344 15.35 1.81 6.04
CA ILE A 344 14.68 1.51 7.32
C ILE A 344 14.78 0.03 7.71
N SER A 345 14.52 -0.30 8.98
CA SER A 345 14.55 -1.70 9.45
C SER A 345 13.40 -2.54 8.88
N GLY A 346 13.53 -3.86 8.85
CA GLY A 346 12.48 -4.78 8.38
C GLY A 346 11.13 -4.57 9.09
N GLY A 347 11.13 -4.52 10.42
CA GLY A 347 9.91 -4.25 11.20
C GLY A 347 9.36 -2.82 11.04
N GLN A 348 10.18 -1.83 10.67
CA GLN A 348 9.68 -0.52 10.26
C GLN A 348 9.03 -0.61 8.87
N ARG A 349 9.67 -1.28 7.91
CA ARG A 349 9.14 -1.51 6.55
C ARG A 349 7.82 -2.28 6.57
N LYS A 350 7.67 -3.29 7.41
CA LYS A 350 6.39 -4.02 7.59
C LYS A 350 5.30 -3.15 8.20
N ARG A 351 5.63 -2.23 9.12
CA ARG A 351 4.68 -1.20 9.58
C ARG A 351 4.31 -0.21 8.46
N VAL A 352 5.23 0.21 7.60
CA VAL A 352 4.93 1.02 6.41
C VAL A 352 4.04 0.27 5.42
N ASN A 353 4.29 -1.03 5.21
CA ASN A 353 3.48 -1.93 4.38
C ASN A 353 2.01 -1.97 4.85
N VAL A 354 1.77 -2.09 6.16
CA VAL A 354 0.41 -1.98 6.75
C VAL A 354 -0.15 -0.55 6.60
N GLY A 355 0.68 0.47 6.84
CA GLY A 355 0.31 1.88 6.70
C GLY A 355 -0.21 2.26 5.31
N LEU A 356 0.34 1.67 4.24
CA LEU A 356 -0.12 1.89 2.87
C LEU A 356 -1.58 1.49 2.65
N GLU A 357 -2.07 0.46 3.35
CA GLU A 357 -3.47 0.01 3.30
C GLU A 357 -4.34 0.79 4.29
N LEU A 358 -3.86 1.05 5.51
CA LEU A 358 -4.59 1.86 6.51
C LEU A 358 -4.87 3.28 6.03
N VAL A 359 -3.97 3.87 5.24
CA VAL A 359 -4.08 5.24 4.72
C VAL A 359 -5.33 5.49 3.89
N MET A 360 -5.93 4.45 3.30
CA MET A 360 -7.20 4.61 2.59
C MET A 360 -8.44 4.55 3.48
N GLU A 361 -8.33 4.43 4.80
CA GLU A 361 -9.47 4.20 5.72
C GLU A 361 -10.35 3.01 5.26
N PRO A 362 -9.82 1.77 5.29
CA PRO A 362 -10.56 0.58 4.89
C PRO A 362 -11.76 0.34 5.82
N SER A 363 -12.85 -0.21 5.28
CA SER A 363 -13.93 -0.82 6.06
C SER A 363 -13.63 -2.27 6.47
N LEU A 364 -12.80 -2.93 5.66
CA LEU A 364 -12.36 -4.31 5.84
C LEU A 364 -10.87 -4.38 5.52
N LEU A 365 -10.08 -5.00 6.39
CA LEU A 365 -8.64 -5.11 6.26
C LEU A 365 -8.18 -6.56 6.45
N PHE A 366 -7.60 -7.13 5.39
CA PHE A 366 -6.90 -8.41 5.44
C PHE A 366 -5.40 -8.16 5.64
N LEU A 367 -4.78 -8.89 6.58
CA LEU A 367 -3.32 -8.88 6.75
C LEU A 367 -2.77 -10.30 6.82
N ASP A 368 -1.78 -10.60 5.97
CA ASP A 368 -1.08 -11.89 5.97
C ASP A 368 0.26 -11.76 6.72
N GLU A 369 0.38 -12.45 7.85
CA GLU A 369 1.55 -12.46 8.75
C GLU A 369 2.23 -11.09 9.02
N PRO A 370 1.47 -10.03 9.40
CA PRO A 370 2.03 -8.69 9.58
C PRO A 370 2.84 -8.54 10.88
N THR A 371 2.92 -9.58 11.73
CA THR A 371 3.78 -9.65 12.91
C THR A 371 5.08 -10.44 12.66
N SER A 372 5.17 -11.20 11.57
CA SER A 372 6.38 -11.98 11.24
C SER A 372 7.56 -11.05 10.92
N GLY A 373 8.67 -11.24 11.64
CA GLY A 373 9.87 -10.39 11.55
C GLY A 373 9.84 -9.10 12.40
N LEU A 374 8.89 -8.96 13.33
CA LEU A 374 8.85 -7.89 14.32
C LEU A 374 9.19 -8.40 15.73
N ASP A 375 9.78 -7.54 16.55
CA ASP A 375 9.89 -7.77 17.98
C ASP A 375 8.52 -7.71 18.68
N SER A 376 8.44 -8.27 19.89
CA SER A 376 7.20 -8.33 20.67
C SER A 376 6.61 -6.94 20.96
N SER A 377 7.44 -5.92 21.17
CA SER A 377 6.98 -4.56 21.50
C SER A 377 6.41 -3.84 20.27
N SER A 378 7.06 -3.95 19.11
CA SER A 378 6.54 -3.43 17.83
C SER A 378 5.28 -4.18 17.40
N SER A 379 5.18 -5.49 17.67
CA SER A 379 3.99 -6.28 17.38
C SER A 379 2.79 -5.85 18.24
N GLN A 380 3.00 -5.62 19.54
CA GLN A 380 1.97 -5.04 20.41
C GLN A 380 1.57 -3.62 19.97
N LEU A 381 2.52 -2.77 19.56
CA LEU A 381 2.22 -1.44 19.04
C LEU A 381 1.36 -1.50 17.77
N LEU A 382 1.68 -2.42 16.85
CA LEU A 382 0.91 -2.65 15.63
C LEU A 382 -0.51 -3.14 15.94
N LEU A 383 -0.69 -4.13 16.83
CA LEU A 383 -2.02 -4.57 17.25
C LEU A 383 -2.80 -3.48 17.98
N ARG A 384 -2.14 -2.61 18.78
CA ARG A 384 -2.79 -1.45 19.40
C ARG A 384 -3.28 -0.44 18.36
N ALA A 385 -2.53 -0.23 17.27
CA ALA A 385 -2.97 0.61 16.16
C ALA A 385 -4.18 0.01 15.44
N LEU A 386 -4.11 -1.28 15.07
CA LEU A 386 -5.22 -2.01 14.45
C LEU A 386 -6.47 -2.03 15.35
N ARG A 387 -6.29 -2.16 16.68
CA ARG A 387 -7.38 -2.12 17.66
C ARG A 387 -8.10 -0.77 17.69
N ARG A 388 -7.40 0.36 17.51
CA ARG A 388 -8.06 1.68 17.38
C ARG A 388 -8.91 1.75 16.11
N GLU A 389 -8.40 1.28 14.98
CA GLU A 389 -9.16 1.26 13.72
C GLU A 389 -10.36 0.28 13.80
N ALA A 390 -10.23 -0.86 14.49
CA ALA A 390 -11.36 -1.75 14.77
C ALA A 390 -12.45 -1.05 15.59
N LEU A 391 -12.09 -0.27 16.61
CA LEU A 391 -13.06 0.54 17.38
C LEU A 391 -13.74 1.64 16.54
N GLU A 392 -13.12 2.10 15.44
CA GLU A 392 -13.75 2.97 14.43
C GLU A 392 -14.68 2.19 13.46
N GLY A 393 -14.94 0.90 13.71
CA GLY A 393 -15.87 0.04 12.96
C GLY A 393 -15.24 -0.81 11.85
N VAL A 394 -13.91 -0.85 11.75
CA VAL A 394 -13.20 -1.66 10.74
C VAL A 394 -13.27 -3.14 11.08
N ASN A 395 -13.58 -3.96 10.08
CA ASN A 395 -13.45 -5.41 10.17
C ASN A 395 -11.99 -5.80 9.88
N ILE A 396 -11.30 -6.49 10.80
CA ILE A 396 -9.89 -6.85 10.64
C ILE A 396 -9.71 -8.36 10.71
N CYS A 397 -9.17 -8.95 9.64
CA CYS A 397 -8.80 -10.35 9.56
C CYS A 397 -7.28 -10.47 9.40
N ILE A 398 -6.62 -11.12 10.36
CA ILE A 398 -5.17 -11.19 10.46
C ILE A 398 -4.70 -12.65 10.57
N VAL A 399 -3.84 -13.09 9.65
CA VAL A 399 -3.11 -14.38 9.79
C VAL A 399 -1.92 -14.17 10.72
N VAL A 400 -1.78 -15.05 11.71
CA VAL A 400 -0.70 -14.97 12.71
C VAL A 400 -0.04 -16.35 12.89
N HIS A 401 1.29 -16.36 12.92
CA HIS A 401 2.11 -17.52 13.23
C HIS A 401 2.64 -17.37 14.67
N GLN A 402 2.41 -18.37 15.53
CA GLN A 402 2.94 -18.47 16.90
C GLN A 402 2.94 -17.14 17.71
N PRO A 403 1.76 -16.59 18.04
CA PRO A 403 1.67 -15.38 18.85
C PRO A 403 1.98 -15.67 20.33
N SER A 404 2.70 -14.75 20.98
CA SER A 404 2.79 -14.75 22.45
C SER A 404 1.41 -14.56 23.08
N TYR A 405 1.22 -15.11 24.29
CA TYR A 405 -0.04 -15.00 25.04
C TYR A 405 -0.59 -13.56 25.12
N THR A 406 0.29 -12.57 25.31
CA THR A 406 -0.10 -11.15 25.35
C THR A 406 -0.69 -10.63 24.04
N LEU A 407 -0.27 -11.16 22.89
CA LEU A 407 -0.84 -10.85 21.58
C LEU A 407 -2.12 -11.65 21.34
N PHE A 408 -2.16 -12.91 21.78
CA PHE A 408 -3.34 -13.78 21.68
C PHE A 408 -4.56 -13.18 22.39
N GLN A 409 -4.39 -12.71 23.63
CA GLN A 409 -5.44 -12.01 24.39
C GLN A 409 -5.92 -10.69 23.75
N MET A 410 -5.17 -10.12 22.80
CA MET A 410 -5.57 -8.90 22.09
C MET A 410 -6.50 -9.14 20.89
N PHE A 411 -6.81 -10.40 20.53
CA PHE A 411 -7.78 -10.74 19.49
C PHE A 411 -9.19 -10.93 20.05
N ASP A 412 -10.23 -10.67 19.24
CA ASP A 412 -11.62 -10.87 19.66
C ASP A 412 -12.12 -12.28 19.31
N ASP A 413 -11.81 -12.70 18.08
CA ASP A 413 -12.21 -13.98 17.50
C ASP A 413 -10.98 -14.75 16.98
N LEU A 414 -11.10 -16.07 16.98
CA LEU A 414 -10.11 -17.02 16.47
C LEU A 414 -10.76 -17.92 15.40
N VAL A 415 -10.10 -18.04 14.25
CA VAL A 415 -10.29 -19.09 13.24
C VAL A 415 -9.09 -20.03 13.36
N LEU A 416 -9.30 -21.25 13.81
CA LEU A 416 -8.26 -22.27 13.91
C LEU A 416 -8.42 -23.30 12.79
N LEU A 417 -7.42 -23.42 11.93
CA LEU A 417 -7.40 -24.33 10.77
C LEU A 417 -6.43 -25.50 11.00
N ALA A 418 -6.85 -26.70 10.63
CA ALA A 418 -6.00 -27.91 10.60
C ALA A 418 -5.35 -28.12 9.22
N LYS A 419 -4.37 -29.03 9.15
CA LYS A 419 -3.82 -29.53 7.88
C LYS A 419 -4.94 -30.05 6.98
N GLY A 420 -4.91 -29.71 5.69
CA GLY A 420 -6.01 -29.95 4.75
C GLY A 420 -7.08 -28.85 4.72
N GLY A 421 -6.92 -27.78 5.50
CA GLY A 421 -7.77 -26.60 5.40
C GLY A 421 -9.18 -26.79 5.95
N LEU A 422 -9.27 -27.54 7.05
CA LEU A 422 -10.48 -27.84 7.79
C LEU A 422 -10.57 -26.92 9.03
N THR A 423 -11.76 -26.48 9.41
CA THR A 423 -11.96 -25.65 10.61
C THR A 423 -12.08 -26.50 11.87
N VAL A 424 -11.29 -26.18 12.89
CA VAL A 424 -11.29 -26.84 14.22
C VAL A 424 -12.04 -26.01 15.26
N TYR A 425 -11.94 -24.69 15.13
CA TYR A 425 -12.65 -23.73 15.99
C TYR A 425 -12.88 -22.43 15.22
N HIS A 426 -14.06 -21.83 15.42
CA HIS A 426 -14.37 -20.49 14.95
C HIS A 426 -15.29 -19.77 15.96
N GLY A 427 -14.74 -18.81 16.70
CA GLY A 427 -15.49 -18.10 17.74
C GLY A 427 -14.63 -17.17 18.59
N PRO A 428 -15.16 -16.62 19.69
CA PRO A 428 -14.43 -15.68 20.54
C PRO A 428 -13.21 -16.32 21.20
N VAL A 429 -12.11 -15.57 21.32
CA VAL A 429 -10.84 -16.07 21.91
C VAL A 429 -11.03 -16.60 23.34
N ARG A 430 -11.84 -15.90 24.14
CA ARG A 430 -12.11 -16.27 25.55
C ARG A 430 -12.76 -17.65 25.73
N LYS A 431 -13.44 -18.16 24.70
CA LYS A 431 -14.15 -19.45 24.73
C LYS A 431 -13.35 -20.61 24.12
N VAL A 432 -12.13 -20.34 23.64
CA VAL A 432 -11.28 -21.37 23.03
C VAL A 432 -10.90 -22.43 24.07
N GLU A 433 -10.43 -21.98 25.25
CA GLU A 433 -10.03 -22.87 26.34
C GLU A 433 -11.23 -23.66 26.89
N GLU A 434 -12.40 -23.03 27.04
CA GLU A 434 -13.67 -23.69 27.40
C GLU A 434 -14.04 -24.82 26.41
N TYR A 435 -13.93 -24.55 25.10
CA TYR A 435 -14.24 -25.52 24.05
C TYR A 435 -13.28 -26.73 24.06
N PHE A 436 -11.97 -26.48 24.17
CA PHE A 436 -10.99 -27.57 24.23
C PHE A 436 -11.08 -28.35 25.54
N ALA A 437 -11.34 -27.71 26.68
CA ALA A 437 -11.61 -28.40 27.95
C ALA A 437 -12.88 -29.28 27.87
N GLY A 438 -13.93 -28.83 27.16
CA GLY A 438 -15.12 -29.64 26.86
C GLY A 438 -14.83 -30.87 25.98
N LEU A 439 -13.71 -30.90 25.26
CA LEU A 439 -13.18 -32.06 24.56
C LEU A 439 -12.17 -32.88 25.39
N GLY A 440 -11.98 -32.56 26.67
CA GLY A 440 -10.96 -33.19 27.53
C GLY A 440 -9.53 -32.75 27.26
N ILE A 441 -9.34 -31.66 26.50
CA ILE A 441 -8.03 -31.09 26.14
C ILE A 441 -7.79 -29.86 27.02
N ASN A 442 -7.20 -30.08 28.19
CA ASN A 442 -6.85 -29.02 29.13
C ASN A 442 -5.45 -28.47 28.83
N VAL A 443 -5.31 -27.14 28.82
CA VAL A 443 -4.02 -26.47 28.61
C VAL A 443 -3.22 -26.45 29.93
N PRO A 444 -1.95 -26.90 29.97
CA PRO A 444 -1.13 -26.81 31.18
C PRO A 444 -0.77 -25.36 31.53
N GLU A 445 -0.77 -25.01 32.83
CA GLU A 445 -0.61 -23.62 33.33
C GLU A 445 0.68 -22.88 32.89
N ARG A 446 1.69 -23.60 32.41
CA ARG A 446 3.00 -23.04 31.98
C ARG A 446 3.24 -23.11 30.47
N VAL A 447 2.23 -23.44 29.68
CA VAL A 447 2.33 -23.52 28.21
C VAL A 447 1.48 -22.42 27.59
N ASN A 448 1.98 -21.79 26.51
CA ASN A 448 1.25 -20.78 25.76
C ASN A 448 0.06 -21.44 25.03
N PRO A 449 -1.21 -21.12 25.34
CA PRO A 449 -2.38 -21.77 24.73
C PRO A 449 -2.38 -21.83 23.19
N PRO A 450 -2.11 -20.75 22.42
CA PRO A 450 -2.07 -20.83 20.95
C PRO A 450 -1.01 -21.78 20.40
N ASP A 451 0.14 -21.93 21.07
CA ASP A 451 1.18 -22.86 20.64
C ASP A 451 0.74 -24.31 20.94
N PHE A 452 0.19 -24.57 22.13
CA PHE A 452 -0.38 -25.87 22.51
C PHE A 452 -1.47 -26.34 21.53
N PHE A 453 -2.38 -25.44 21.11
CA PHE A 453 -3.40 -25.78 20.10
C PHE A 453 -2.80 -26.08 18.72
N ILE A 454 -1.70 -25.43 18.34
CA ILE A 454 -0.99 -25.72 17.08
C ILE A 454 -0.27 -27.07 17.17
N ASP A 455 0.41 -27.37 18.27
CA ASP A 455 1.16 -28.61 18.49
C ASP A 455 0.26 -29.85 18.50
N ILE A 456 -0.97 -29.73 19.03
CA ILE A 456 -2.01 -30.77 18.93
C ILE A 456 -2.42 -30.99 17.48
N LEU A 457 -2.59 -29.93 16.68
CA LEU A 457 -2.97 -30.02 15.26
C LEU A 457 -1.81 -30.45 14.35
N GLU A 458 -0.57 -30.30 14.79
CA GLU A 458 0.62 -30.89 14.17
C GLU A 458 0.69 -32.41 14.46
N GLY A 459 0.16 -32.85 15.61
CA GLY A 459 0.23 -34.21 16.13
C GLY A 459 1.45 -34.47 17.03
N MET A 460 2.14 -33.42 17.50
CA MET A 460 3.31 -33.55 18.37
C MET A 460 2.94 -33.89 19.81
N ILE A 461 1.81 -33.35 20.30
CA ILE A 461 1.28 -33.66 21.62
C ILE A 461 0.20 -34.75 21.46
N LYS A 462 0.48 -35.94 21.99
CA LYS A 462 -0.53 -37.00 22.14
C LYS A 462 -1.46 -36.63 23.29
N THR A 463 -2.75 -36.49 23.03
CA THR A 463 -3.75 -36.23 24.07
C THR A 463 -3.82 -37.39 25.06
N SER A 464 -3.84 -37.09 26.36
CA SER A 464 -3.69 -38.06 27.44
C SER A 464 -4.76 -39.16 27.46
N SER A 465 -4.37 -40.35 26.99
CA SER A 465 -4.76 -41.73 27.40
C SER A 465 -6.20 -42.16 27.72
N SER A 466 -7.21 -41.29 27.87
CA SER A 466 -8.58 -41.67 28.30
C SER A 466 -9.64 -41.64 27.20
N SER A 467 -9.35 -41.09 26.03
CA SER A 467 -10.35 -40.85 24.97
C SER A 467 -9.91 -41.16 23.53
N GLY A 468 -8.72 -41.72 23.34
CA GLY A 468 -8.23 -42.21 22.03
C GLY A 468 -8.15 -41.17 20.92
N MET A 469 -8.23 -39.88 21.24
CA MET A 469 -8.60 -38.83 20.29
C MET A 469 -7.53 -38.55 19.23
N SER A 470 -7.84 -38.81 17.96
CA SER A 470 -6.95 -38.40 16.86
C SER A 470 -7.12 -36.92 16.56
N TYR A 471 -6.01 -36.19 16.33
CA TYR A 471 -6.04 -34.79 15.87
C TYR A 471 -6.84 -34.61 14.56
N ARG A 472 -7.00 -35.70 13.78
CA ARG A 472 -7.80 -35.75 12.54
C ARG A 472 -9.31 -35.67 12.78
N GLU A 473 -9.79 -36.01 13.97
CA GLU A 473 -11.22 -35.95 14.33
C GLU A 473 -11.67 -34.56 14.76
N LEU A 474 -10.76 -33.72 15.29
CA LEU A 474 -11.09 -32.40 15.84
C LEU A 474 -11.91 -31.51 14.87
N PRO A 475 -11.62 -31.46 13.55
CA PRO A 475 -12.46 -30.71 12.63
C PRO A 475 -13.85 -31.34 12.42
N VAL A 476 -13.96 -32.67 12.46
CA VAL A 476 -15.27 -33.36 12.34
C VAL A 476 -16.13 -33.09 13.56
N ARG A 477 -15.53 -33.10 14.77
CA ARG A 477 -16.21 -32.72 16.02
C ARG A 477 -16.69 -31.27 16.00
N TRP A 478 -15.91 -30.34 15.44
CA TRP A 478 -16.35 -28.96 15.22
C TRP A 478 -17.56 -28.87 14.28
N MET A 479 -17.60 -29.67 13.22
CA MET A 479 -18.75 -29.74 12.31
C MET A 479 -20.00 -30.29 13.01
N LEU A 480 -19.87 -31.37 13.79
CA LEU A 480 -20.95 -31.95 14.59
C LEU A 480 -21.50 -30.96 15.63
N HIS A 481 -20.62 -30.31 16.40
CA HIS A 481 -20.97 -29.33 17.44
C HIS A 481 -21.82 -28.16 16.89
N ASN A 482 -21.63 -27.78 15.63
CA ASN A 482 -22.34 -26.69 14.99
C ASN A 482 -23.43 -27.14 13.99
N GLY A 483 -23.68 -28.45 13.85
CA GLY A 483 -24.65 -28.99 12.90
C GLY A 483 -24.29 -28.80 11.41
N TYR A 484 -23.01 -28.66 11.07
CA TYR A 484 -22.57 -28.47 9.69
C TYR A 484 -22.53 -29.79 8.89
N PRO A 485 -22.86 -29.79 7.59
CA PRO A 485 -22.89 -30.99 6.77
C PRO A 485 -21.49 -31.56 6.56
N ILE A 486 -21.22 -32.77 7.06
CA ILE A 486 -19.92 -33.44 6.93
C ILE A 486 -19.78 -34.02 5.50
N PRO A 487 -18.73 -33.68 4.73
CA PRO A 487 -18.44 -34.28 3.43
C PRO A 487 -18.30 -35.81 3.48
N PRO A 488 -18.72 -36.54 2.42
CA PRO A 488 -18.81 -38.00 2.43
C PRO A 488 -17.47 -38.70 2.70
N ASP A 489 -16.36 -38.22 2.13
CA ASP A 489 -15.04 -38.86 2.32
C ASP A 489 -14.57 -38.80 3.78
N MET A 490 -14.89 -37.74 4.53
CA MET A 490 -14.56 -37.71 5.97
C MET A 490 -15.42 -38.68 6.79
N ARG A 491 -16.64 -39.01 6.32
CA ARG A 491 -17.44 -40.07 6.94
C ARG A 491 -16.84 -41.45 6.67
N LYS A 492 -16.32 -41.69 5.46
CA LYS A 492 -15.58 -42.93 5.12
C LYS A 492 -14.33 -43.08 5.97
N ASN A 493 -13.48 -42.05 6.03
CA ASN A 493 -12.29 -42.07 6.88
C ASN A 493 -12.62 -42.29 8.36
N MET A 494 -13.75 -41.78 8.85
CA MET A 494 -14.22 -42.00 10.23
C MET A 494 -14.71 -43.43 10.46
N ALA A 495 -15.36 -44.06 9.47
CA ALA A 495 -15.74 -45.47 9.51
C ALA A 495 -14.50 -46.39 9.44
N GLU A 496 -13.55 -46.11 8.55
CA GLU A 496 -12.26 -46.80 8.49
C GLU A 496 -11.46 -46.65 9.80
N LEU A 497 -11.43 -45.46 10.42
CA LEU A 497 -10.76 -45.28 11.71
C LEU A 497 -11.43 -46.10 12.82
N ALA A 498 -12.77 -46.15 12.84
CA ALA A 498 -13.54 -46.92 13.81
C ALA A 498 -13.40 -48.46 13.62
N ILE A 499 -13.01 -48.91 12.43
CA ILE A 499 -12.69 -50.32 12.13
C ILE A 499 -11.19 -50.61 12.40
N SER A 500 -10.32 -49.61 12.25
CA SER A 500 -8.85 -49.77 12.38
C SER A 500 -8.34 -50.05 13.81
N THR A 501 -9.19 -49.97 14.83
CA THR A 501 -8.84 -50.32 16.22
C THR A 501 -8.73 -51.82 16.47
N VAL A 502 -9.03 -52.69 15.49
CA VAL A 502 -8.99 -54.16 15.66
C VAL A 502 -7.90 -54.86 14.82
N ASN A 503 -7.53 -54.36 13.64
CA ASN A 503 -6.58 -55.07 12.75
C ASN A 503 -5.23 -54.36 12.59
N ILE A 504 -4.25 -54.82 13.34
CA ILE A 504 -2.84 -54.79 12.93
C ILE A 504 -2.56 -56.11 12.21
N ASN A 505 -2.45 -56.11 10.88
CA ASN A 505 -1.48 -56.90 10.12
C ASN A 505 -1.61 -56.70 8.59
N LEU A 506 -0.43 -56.55 7.97
CA LEU A 506 0.02 -56.87 6.61
C LEU A 506 -0.84 -56.70 5.32
N GLU A 507 -0.08 -56.28 4.30
CA GLU A 507 -0.21 -56.47 2.84
C GLU A 507 -0.91 -55.41 1.94
N ASN A 508 -0.03 -54.82 1.10
CA ASN A 508 -0.14 -54.56 -0.35
C ASN A 508 -1.27 -53.68 -0.90
N ASP A 509 -0.91 -52.53 -1.47
CA ASP A 509 -0.62 -52.50 -2.91
C ASP A 509 0.05 -51.17 -3.35
N SER A 510 1.25 -51.26 -3.93
CA SER A 510 1.93 -50.12 -4.56
C SER A 510 1.71 -50.12 -6.07
N VAL A 511 0.49 -49.76 -6.50
CA VAL A 511 0.24 -49.44 -7.92
C VAL A 511 0.81 -48.04 -8.20
N THR A 512 2.09 -47.98 -8.54
CA THR A 512 2.67 -46.81 -9.20
C THR A 512 2.17 -46.76 -10.65
N GLU A 513 1.04 -46.07 -10.86
CA GLU A 513 0.75 -45.52 -12.19
C GLU A 513 1.86 -44.53 -12.54
N GLU A 514 2.73 -44.90 -13.49
CA GLU A 514 3.67 -43.98 -14.12
C GLU A 514 2.90 -42.94 -14.95
N GLN A 515 2.43 -41.88 -14.31
CA GLN A 515 1.88 -40.73 -15.00
C GLN A 515 2.97 -40.09 -15.86
N SER A 516 2.87 -40.31 -17.17
CA SER A 516 3.81 -39.80 -18.17
C SER A 516 4.19 -38.34 -17.91
N PHE A 517 5.50 -38.08 -17.81
CA PHE A 517 6.07 -36.74 -17.64
C PHE A 517 5.55 -35.73 -18.68
N ALA A 518 5.33 -36.16 -19.93
CA ALA A 518 4.73 -35.32 -20.96
C ALA A 518 3.26 -34.96 -20.68
N GLY A 519 2.52 -35.88 -20.03
CA GLY A 519 1.16 -35.65 -19.53
C GLY A 519 1.12 -34.65 -18.38
N GLU A 520 2.03 -34.76 -17.39
CA GLU A 520 2.14 -33.76 -16.31
C GLU A 520 2.50 -32.37 -16.86
N VAL A 521 3.49 -32.28 -17.76
CA VAL A 521 3.88 -31.02 -18.41
C VAL A 521 2.73 -30.41 -19.23
N TRP A 522 1.95 -31.22 -19.96
CA TRP A 522 0.79 -30.73 -20.71
C TRP A 522 -0.36 -30.29 -19.79
N GLN A 523 -0.62 -31.01 -18.69
CA GLN A 523 -1.59 -30.60 -17.68
C GLN A 523 -1.17 -29.30 -16.99
N ASP A 524 0.09 -29.15 -16.58
CA ASP A 524 0.62 -27.93 -16.00
C ASP A 524 0.59 -26.76 -16.99
N MET A 525 0.89 -27.00 -18.27
CA MET A 525 0.77 -25.98 -19.32
C MET A 525 -0.68 -25.55 -19.53
N LYS A 526 -1.63 -26.50 -19.61
CA LYS A 526 -3.07 -26.22 -19.69
C LYS A 526 -3.56 -25.46 -18.46
N CYS A 527 -3.16 -25.87 -17.26
CA CYS A 527 -3.52 -25.19 -16.01
C CYS A 527 -2.93 -23.78 -15.90
N ASN A 528 -1.72 -23.55 -16.44
CA ASN A 528 -1.12 -22.23 -16.53
C ASN A 528 -1.84 -21.33 -17.56
N VAL A 529 -2.33 -21.90 -18.67
CA VAL A 529 -3.17 -21.17 -19.64
C VAL A 529 -4.55 -20.85 -19.06
N GLU A 530 -5.18 -21.79 -18.36
CA GLU A 530 -6.47 -21.56 -17.69
C GLU A 530 -6.35 -20.55 -16.54
N ARG A 531 -5.26 -20.62 -15.74
CA ARG A 531 -4.89 -19.59 -14.76
C ARG A 531 -4.83 -18.20 -15.38
N LYS A 532 -4.11 -18.06 -16.50
CA LYS A 532 -4.04 -16.80 -17.25
C LYS A 532 -5.41 -16.36 -17.75
N ARG A 533 -6.24 -17.28 -18.27
CA ARG A 533 -7.60 -16.99 -18.77
C ARG A 533 -8.53 -16.48 -17.67
N ASP A 534 -8.53 -17.13 -16.50
CA ASP A 534 -9.38 -16.73 -15.37
C ASP A 534 -8.92 -15.41 -14.73
N MET A 535 -7.62 -15.17 -14.70
CA MET A 535 -7.02 -13.91 -14.28
C MET A 535 -7.34 -12.75 -15.24
N ILE A 536 -7.29 -13.00 -16.56
CA ILE A 536 -7.75 -12.05 -17.58
C ILE A 536 -9.24 -11.77 -17.37
N ARG A 537 -10.08 -12.81 -17.21
CA ARG A 537 -11.50 -12.65 -16.90
C ARG A 537 -11.71 -11.80 -15.64
N HIS A 538 -11.01 -12.05 -14.54
CA HIS A 538 -11.14 -11.30 -13.29
C HIS A 538 -10.70 -9.82 -13.42
N ASN A 539 -9.67 -9.54 -14.23
CA ASN A 539 -9.20 -8.18 -14.47
C ASN A 539 -10.09 -7.41 -15.47
N PHE A 540 -10.68 -8.09 -16.45
CA PHE A 540 -11.47 -7.47 -17.53
C PHE A 540 -12.96 -7.38 -17.22
N LEU A 541 -13.52 -8.32 -16.44
CA LEU A 541 -14.87 -8.23 -15.87
C LEU A 541 -14.88 -7.18 -14.77
N ARG A 542 -15.04 -5.92 -15.19
CA ARG A 542 -15.16 -4.75 -14.33
C ARG A 542 -16.43 -4.84 -13.49
N SER A 543 -16.36 -5.53 -12.36
CA SER A 543 -17.48 -5.63 -11.42
C SER A 543 -17.96 -4.23 -11.02
N THR A 544 -19.28 -4.05 -11.00
CA THR A 544 -19.89 -2.79 -10.61
C THR A 544 -19.47 -2.43 -9.19
N ASP A 545 -18.94 -1.22 -9.02
CA ASP A 545 -18.46 -0.72 -7.74
C ASP A 545 -19.63 -0.40 -6.82
N LEU A 546 -19.75 -1.16 -5.73
CA LEU A 546 -20.81 -1.01 -4.73
C LEU A 546 -20.33 -0.26 -3.47
N SER A 547 -19.08 0.21 -3.46
CA SER A 547 -18.52 0.91 -2.30
C SER A 547 -19.01 2.36 -2.13
N ASN A 548 -19.75 2.89 -3.11
CA ASN A 548 -20.17 4.29 -3.23
C ASN A 548 -19.01 5.32 -3.11
N ARG A 549 -17.75 4.88 -3.22
CA ARG A 549 -16.57 5.72 -2.98
C ARG A 549 -16.06 6.36 -4.27
N ARG A 550 -16.17 7.68 -4.39
CA ARG A 550 -15.55 8.47 -5.47
C ARG A 550 -14.04 8.61 -5.24
N THR A 551 -13.27 7.69 -5.82
CA THR A 551 -11.82 7.81 -5.94
C THR A 551 -11.44 8.86 -7.00
N PRO A 552 -10.23 9.45 -6.92
CA PRO A 552 -9.67 10.36 -7.92
C PRO A 552 -9.81 9.85 -9.36
N SER A 553 -10.10 10.76 -10.29
CA SER A 553 -10.14 10.46 -11.72
C SER A 553 -8.78 10.00 -12.26
N THR A 554 -8.78 9.28 -13.37
CA THR A 554 -7.56 8.76 -14.02
C THR A 554 -6.55 9.86 -14.34
N LEU A 555 -7.02 11.03 -14.77
CA LEU A 555 -6.17 12.22 -15.02
C LEU A 555 -5.51 12.75 -13.74
N LEU A 556 -6.22 12.76 -12.61
CA LEU A 556 -5.67 13.21 -11.33
C LEU A 556 -4.68 12.18 -10.77
N GLN A 557 -4.98 10.88 -10.92
CA GLN A 557 -4.03 9.80 -10.62
C GLN A 557 -2.77 9.90 -11.49
N TYR A 558 -2.89 10.13 -12.79
CA TYR A 558 -1.77 10.35 -13.72
C TYR A 558 -0.87 11.51 -13.24
N LYS A 559 -1.44 12.65 -12.82
CA LYS A 559 -0.67 13.77 -12.25
C LYS A 559 0.12 13.37 -10.99
N TYR A 560 -0.43 12.49 -10.15
CA TYR A 560 0.27 11.98 -8.97
C TYR A 560 1.35 10.95 -9.32
N PHE A 561 1.10 10.04 -10.26
CA PHE A 561 2.11 9.12 -10.78
C PHE A 561 3.26 9.86 -11.46
N LEU A 562 2.98 10.84 -12.33
CA LEU A 562 3.98 11.65 -13.02
C LEU A 562 4.90 12.35 -12.00
N GLY A 563 4.32 12.93 -10.94
CA GLY A 563 5.07 13.54 -9.85
C GLY A 563 5.91 12.56 -9.02
N ARG A 564 5.49 11.29 -8.90
CA ARG A 564 6.24 10.20 -8.24
C ARG A 564 7.39 9.72 -9.11
N VAL A 565 7.11 9.34 -10.36
CA VAL A 565 8.09 8.82 -11.31
C VAL A 565 9.18 9.86 -11.60
N ALA A 566 8.81 11.13 -11.78
CA ALA A 566 9.78 12.22 -11.89
C ALA A 566 10.73 12.29 -10.67
N LYS A 567 10.21 12.07 -9.44
CA LYS A 567 11.03 12.07 -8.22
C LYS A 567 11.92 10.82 -8.11
N GLN A 568 11.45 9.67 -8.55
CA GLN A 568 12.26 8.45 -8.67
C GLN A 568 13.41 8.67 -9.66
N ARG A 569 13.13 9.21 -10.86
CA ARG A 569 14.15 9.54 -11.86
C ARG A 569 15.16 10.57 -11.38
N LEU A 570 14.73 11.63 -10.70
CA LEU A 570 15.65 12.64 -10.13
C LEU A 570 16.60 12.05 -9.07
N ARG A 571 16.16 11.06 -8.28
CA ARG A 571 17.04 10.30 -7.36
C ARG A 571 17.93 9.26 -8.07
N GLU A 572 17.54 8.86 -9.27
CA GLU A 572 18.32 8.01 -10.18
C GLU A 572 19.23 8.82 -11.14
N ALA A 573 19.32 10.15 -10.99
CA ALA A 573 20.04 11.03 -11.91
C ALA A 573 21.52 10.64 -12.13
N ARG A 574 22.21 10.08 -11.11
CA ARG A 574 23.57 9.53 -11.26
C ARG A 574 23.63 8.39 -12.29
N VAL A 575 22.64 7.52 -12.32
CA VAL A 575 22.54 6.40 -13.27
C VAL A 575 22.23 6.92 -14.68
N GLN A 576 21.37 7.93 -14.79
CA GLN A 576 21.08 8.61 -16.07
C GLN A 576 22.32 9.34 -16.62
N ALA A 577 23.11 9.99 -15.76
CA ALA A 577 24.36 10.64 -16.15
C ALA A 577 25.39 9.65 -16.69
N ILE A 578 25.48 8.43 -16.12
CA ILE A 578 26.31 7.34 -16.65
C ILE A 578 25.82 6.90 -18.04
N ASP A 579 24.50 6.72 -18.23
CA ASP A 579 23.94 6.38 -19.55
C ASP A 579 24.28 7.46 -20.61
N TYR A 580 24.19 8.74 -20.26
CA TYR A 580 24.56 9.85 -21.14
C TYR A 580 26.06 9.88 -21.45
N LEU A 581 26.92 9.61 -20.45
CA LEU A 581 28.36 9.54 -20.64
C LEU A 581 28.76 8.38 -21.57
N ILE A 582 28.17 7.19 -21.40
CA ILE A 582 28.43 6.04 -22.28
C ILE A 582 27.97 6.35 -23.71
N LEU A 583 26.83 7.00 -23.88
CA LEU A 583 26.30 7.38 -25.20
C LEU A 583 27.16 8.45 -25.90
N LEU A 584 27.69 9.40 -25.13
CA LEU A 584 28.64 10.42 -25.57
C LEU A 584 29.97 9.78 -26.02
N LEU A 585 30.51 8.84 -25.22
CA LEU A 585 31.72 8.09 -25.57
C LEU A 585 31.51 7.22 -26.83
N ALA A 586 30.34 6.58 -26.98
CA ALA A 586 29.99 5.83 -28.18
C ALA A 586 29.84 6.70 -29.44
N GLY A 587 29.36 7.94 -29.27
CA GLY A 587 29.32 8.94 -30.36
C GLY A 587 30.73 9.37 -30.78
N ALA A 588 31.63 9.58 -29.82
CA ALA A 588 33.02 9.96 -30.08
C ALA A 588 33.84 8.83 -30.73
N SER A 589 33.73 7.60 -30.21
CA SER A 589 34.48 6.46 -30.74
C SER A 589 34.05 6.09 -32.16
N LEU A 590 32.74 6.01 -32.43
CA LEU A 590 32.22 5.77 -33.77
C LEU A 590 32.53 6.93 -34.72
N GLY A 591 32.37 8.18 -34.27
CA GLY A 591 32.67 9.35 -35.09
C GLY A 591 34.14 9.43 -35.50
N SER A 592 35.07 9.02 -34.62
CA SER A 592 36.51 8.95 -34.93
C SER A 592 36.88 7.75 -35.81
N LEU A 593 36.24 6.60 -35.62
CA LEU A 593 36.51 5.38 -36.40
C LEU A 593 35.95 5.48 -37.83
N THR A 594 34.80 6.14 -37.99
CA THR A 594 34.06 6.21 -39.25
C THR A 594 34.19 7.59 -39.90
N LYS A 595 35.32 7.81 -40.58
CA LYS A 595 35.42 8.89 -41.57
C LYS A 595 34.36 8.66 -42.66
N ALA A 596 33.59 9.70 -42.98
CA ALA A 596 32.49 9.57 -43.94
C ALA A 596 33.04 9.38 -45.37
N ASN A 597 32.87 8.18 -45.92
CA ASN A 597 33.19 7.91 -47.32
C ASN A 597 32.07 8.45 -48.22
N ASP A 598 32.39 9.50 -48.98
CA ASP A 598 31.46 10.12 -49.95
C ASP A 598 30.89 9.12 -50.98
N ALA A 599 31.68 8.13 -51.37
CA ALA A 599 31.27 7.11 -52.35
C ALA A 599 30.14 6.17 -51.87
N THR A 600 29.95 6.03 -50.55
CA THR A 600 28.91 5.16 -49.95
C THR A 600 27.94 5.93 -49.06
N PHE A 601 27.92 7.27 -49.17
CA PHE A 601 27.01 8.17 -48.44
C PHE A 601 26.98 7.93 -46.91
N GLY A 602 28.07 7.42 -46.33
CA GLY A 602 28.16 7.10 -44.90
C GLY A 602 27.40 5.85 -44.45
N TYR A 603 26.92 4.99 -45.36
CA TYR A 603 26.11 3.79 -45.05
C TYR A 603 26.67 2.93 -43.89
N GLY A 604 27.97 2.65 -43.89
CA GLY A 604 28.62 1.87 -42.83
C GLY A 604 28.61 2.58 -41.48
N ALA A 605 28.87 3.89 -41.45
CA ALA A 605 28.83 4.71 -40.24
C ALA A 605 27.43 4.68 -39.61
N TYR A 606 26.39 4.96 -40.40
CA TYR A 606 25.00 4.93 -39.93
C TYR A 606 24.56 3.53 -39.48
N THR A 607 25.04 2.47 -40.12
CA THR A 607 24.77 1.08 -39.68
C THR A 607 25.30 0.84 -38.26
N TYR A 608 26.55 1.23 -37.97
CA TYR A 608 27.11 1.11 -36.62
C TYR A 608 26.43 2.04 -35.62
N SER A 609 26.07 3.27 -36.02
CA SER A 609 25.27 4.19 -35.19
C SER A 609 23.92 3.60 -34.78
N ILE A 610 23.19 2.96 -35.72
CA ILE A 610 21.90 2.32 -35.45
C ILE A 610 22.06 1.20 -34.41
N ILE A 611 23.09 0.35 -34.54
CA ILE A 611 23.36 -0.75 -33.60
C ILE A 611 23.68 -0.18 -32.20
N ALA A 612 24.65 0.72 -32.11
CA ALA A 612 25.13 1.26 -30.85
C ALA A 612 24.03 2.04 -30.09
N VAL A 613 23.33 2.95 -30.77
CA VAL A 613 22.25 3.73 -30.16
C VAL A 613 21.07 2.82 -29.80
N SER A 614 20.73 1.83 -30.63
CA SER A 614 19.68 0.86 -30.29
C SER A 614 20.02 0.10 -29.01
N LEU A 615 21.21 -0.49 -28.93
CA LEU A 615 21.65 -1.31 -27.80
C LEU A 615 21.65 -0.50 -26.49
N LEU A 616 22.31 0.67 -26.48
CA LEU A 616 22.41 1.52 -25.30
C LEU A 616 21.03 2.06 -24.87
N CYS A 617 20.17 2.42 -25.82
CA CYS A 617 18.83 2.92 -25.49
C CYS A 617 17.90 1.83 -24.94
N LYS A 618 17.95 0.58 -25.43
CA LYS A 618 17.13 -0.51 -24.89
C LYS A 618 17.52 -0.88 -23.47
N ILE A 619 18.80 -1.02 -23.17
CA ILE A 619 19.28 -1.38 -21.80
C ILE A 619 18.83 -0.32 -20.78
N ALA A 620 18.81 0.96 -21.18
CA ALA A 620 18.29 2.04 -20.35
C ALA A 620 16.74 2.04 -20.22
N ALA A 621 16.01 1.72 -21.29
CA ALA A 621 14.54 1.65 -21.27
C ALA A 621 13.98 0.41 -20.56
N LEU A 622 14.73 -0.70 -20.57
CA LEU A 622 14.35 -1.96 -19.94
C LEU A 622 14.15 -1.79 -18.41
N ARG A 623 15.06 -1.03 -17.79
CA ARG A 623 15.04 -0.68 -16.35
C ARG A 623 13.78 0.07 -15.90
N SER A 624 13.03 0.68 -16.83
CA SER A 624 11.82 1.46 -16.52
C SER A 624 10.64 0.62 -16.03
N PHE A 625 10.54 -0.64 -16.49
CA PHE A 625 9.43 -1.53 -16.14
C PHE A 625 9.90 -2.79 -15.39
N SER A 626 11.08 -3.33 -15.68
CA SER A 626 11.54 -4.62 -15.12
C SER A 626 11.61 -4.66 -13.59
N LEU A 627 11.98 -3.56 -12.92
CA LEU A 627 12.18 -3.49 -11.47
C LEU A 627 10.89 -3.21 -10.66
N ASP A 628 9.86 -2.67 -11.29
CA ASP A 628 8.68 -2.09 -10.63
C ASP A 628 7.41 -2.97 -10.75
N ASN A 629 7.52 -4.12 -11.43
CA ASN A 629 6.38 -4.98 -11.77
C ASN A 629 5.59 -5.43 -10.52
N LEU A 630 6.27 -5.79 -9.43
CA LEU A 630 5.62 -6.23 -8.18
C LEU A 630 4.84 -5.09 -7.49
N GLN A 631 5.41 -3.88 -7.44
CA GLN A 631 4.72 -2.70 -6.91
C GLN A 631 3.52 -2.32 -7.79
N TYR A 632 3.67 -2.37 -9.11
CA TYR A 632 2.56 -2.15 -10.05
C TYR A 632 1.41 -3.15 -9.83
N TRP A 633 1.71 -4.44 -9.67
CA TRP A 633 0.69 -5.45 -9.43
C TRP A 633 -0.05 -5.24 -8.12
N ARG A 634 0.67 -4.87 -7.05
CA ARG A 634 0.07 -4.49 -5.77
C ARG A 634 -0.82 -3.24 -5.87
N GLU A 635 -0.33 -2.18 -6.51
CA GLU A 635 -1.06 -0.91 -6.68
C GLU A 635 -2.34 -1.13 -7.50
N SER A 636 -2.22 -1.88 -8.60
CA SER A 636 -3.35 -2.31 -9.42
C SER A 636 -4.32 -3.16 -8.60
N ALA A 637 -3.84 -4.18 -7.85
CA ALA A 637 -4.65 -5.01 -6.95
C ALA A 637 -5.46 -4.18 -5.93
N SER A 638 -4.93 -3.03 -5.52
CA SER A 638 -5.56 -2.08 -4.59
C SER A 638 -6.53 -1.08 -5.24
N GLY A 639 -6.78 -1.19 -6.56
CA GLY A 639 -7.76 -0.40 -7.29
C GLY A 639 -7.22 0.88 -7.94
N ILE A 640 -5.90 1.05 -8.04
CA ILE A 640 -5.26 2.19 -8.72
C ILE A 640 -5.21 1.94 -10.23
N SER A 641 -5.31 2.99 -11.05
CA SER A 641 -5.40 2.86 -12.51
C SER A 641 -4.08 2.45 -13.18
N SER A 642 -4.09 1.30 -13.87
CA SER A 642 -2.97 0.81 -14.67
C SER A 642 -2.61 1.73 -15.84
N LEU A 643 -3.60 2.36 -16.48
CA LEU A 643 -3.37 3.32 -17.57
C LEU A 643 -2.66 4.58 -17.07
N ALA A 644 -3.05 5.10 -15.90
CA ALA A 644 -2.38 6.23 -15.28
C ALA A 644 -0.91 5.92 -14.92
N HIS A 645 -0.62 4.69 -14.51
CA HIS A 645 0.76 4.22 -14.25
C HIS A 645 1.59 4.19 -15.54
N PHE A 646 1.09 3.51 -16.59
CA PHE A 646 1.82 3.33 -17.85
C PHE A 646 2.13 4.66 -18.54
N VAL A 647 1.11 5.51 -18.74
CA VAL A 647 1.26 6.81 -19.43
C VAL A 647 2.17 7.76 -18.65
N ALA A 648 2.14 7.73 -17.31
CA ALA A 648 3.05 8.53 -16.49
C ALA A 648 4.51 8.11 -16.60
N LYS A 649 4.79 6.80 -16.70
CA LYS A 649 6.15 6.29 -16.95
C LYS A 649 6.64 6.64 -18.34
N ASP A 650 5.83 6.35 -19.36
CA ASP A 650 6.14 6.62 -20.76
C ASP A 650 6.42 8.13 -20.97
N THR A 651 5.62 9.02 -20.38
CA THR A 651 5.83 10.49 -20.47
C THR A 651 7.18 10.94 -19.88
N ILE A 652 7.65 10.34 -18.78
CA ILE A 652 8.97 10.68 -18.20
C ILE A 652 10.11 10.09 -19.03
N ASP A 653 9.92 8.90 -19.60
CA ASP A 653 10.92 8.29 -20.48
C ASP A 653 11.00 8.98 -21.85
N HIS A 654 9.93 9.65 -22.31
CA HIS A 654 9.96 10.51 -23.49
C HIS A 654 10.98 11.66 -23.35
N PHE A 655 11.12 12.25 -22.16
CA PHE A 655 12.14 13.29 -21.91
C PHE A 655 13.56 12.76 -22.18
N ASN A 656 13.87 11.56 -21.67
CA ASN A 656 15.14 10.89 -21.94
C ASN A 656 15.27 10.46 -23.42
N THR A 657 14.15 10.12 -24.09
CA THR A 657 14.08 9.78 -25.51
C THR A 657 14.42 10.97 -26.41
N VAL A 658 14.07 12.20 -25.99
CA VAL A 658 14.42 13.45 -26.68
C VAL A 658 15.89 13.83 -26.49
N ILE A 659 16.45 13.61 -25.29
CA ILE A 659 17.82 14.01 -24.93
C ILE A 659 18.88 13.06 -25.50
N LYS A 660 18.67 11.73 -25.43
CA LYS A 660 19.67 10.74 -25.88
C LYS A 660 20.16 10.97 -27.33
N PRO A 661 19.29 11.20 -28.33
CA PRO A 661 19.72 11.55 -29.68
C PRO A 661 20.63 12.78 -29.73
N VAL A 662 20.34 13.86 -28.99
CA VAL A 662 21.18 15.07 -28.95
C VAL A 662 22.58 14.76 -28.43
N VAL A 663 22.68 14.01 -27.33
CA VAL A 663 23.95 13.64 -26.70
C VAL A 663 24.82 12.84 -27.68
N TYR A 664 24.27 11.80 -28.31
CA TYR A 664 24.99 11.00 -29.29
C TYR A 664 25.43 11.84 -30.49
N LEU A 665 24.49 12.57 -31.09
CA LEU A 665 24.71 13.29 -32.34
C LEU A 665 25.74 14.43 -32.18
N SER A 666 25.79 15.06 -31.00
CA SER A 666 26.77 16.14 -30.73
C SER A 666 28.23 15.70 -30.85
N MET A 667 28.58 14.47 -30.43
CA MET A 667 29.94 13.94 -30.57
C MET A 667 30.15 13.30 -31.94
N PHE A 668 29.14 12.61 -32.46
CA PHE A 668 29.24 11.98 -33.78
C PHE A 668 29.49 13.01 -34.89
N TYR A 669 28.79 14.15 -34.87
CA TYR A 669 29.02 15.24 -35.82
C TYR A 669 30.38 15.91 -35.64
N PHE A 670 30.86 16.07 -34.39
CA PHE A 670 32.14 16.71 -34.11
C PHE A 670 33.33 15.96 -34.73
N PHE A 671 33.29 14.62 -34.75
CA PHE A 671 34.38 13.80 -35.30
C PHE A 671 34.16 13.34 -36.75
N SER A 672 32.94 12.98 -37.15
CA SER A 672 32.67 12.42 -38.48
C SER A 672 32.34 13.48 -39.55
N ASN A 673 31.87 14.66 -39.13
CA ASN A 673 31.44 15.79 -39.97
C ASN A 673 30.62 15.38 -41.23
N PRO A 674 29.47 14.71 -41.08
CA PRO A 674 28.64 14.28 -42.20
C PRO A 674 27.99 15.48 -42.92
N ARG A 675 27.74 15.37 -44.23
CA ARG A 675 27.12 16.43 -45.05
C ARG A 675 25.63 16.67 -44.80
N SER A 676 24.92 15.69 -44.23
CA SER A 676 23.52 15.82 -43.79
C SER A 676 23.34 16.94 -42.75
N SER A 677 22.14 17.54 -42.67
CA SER A 677 21.82 18.48 -41.59
C SER A 677 21.72 17.76 -40.24
N PHE A 678 22.20 18.42 -39.17
CA PHE A 678 22.00 17.96 -37.80
C PHE A 678 20.52 17.73 -37.48
N ALA A 679 19.63 18.59 -38.00
CA ALA A 679 18.19 18.46 -37.80
C ALA A 679 17.61 17.19 -38.45
N ASP A 680 18.01 16.90 -39.69
CA ASP A 680 17.50 15.75 -40.46
C ASP A 680 17.91 14.43 -39.77
N ASN A 681 19.19 14.31 -39.37
CA ASN A 681 19.67 13.14 -38.62
C ASN A 681 19.09 13.06 -37.20
N TYR A 682 18.83 14.20 -36.55
CA TYR A 682 18.18 14.23 -35.24
C TYR A 682 16.76 13.67 -35.30
N ILE A 683 15.96 14.03 -36.31
CA ILE A 683 14.60 13.52 -36.50
C ILE A 683 14.62 12.00 -36.70
N VAL A 684 15.51 11.48 -37.56
CA VAL A 684 15.63 10.03 -37.79
C VAL A 684 16.07 9.31 -36.50
N LEU A 685 17.05 9.85 -35.77
CA LEU A 685 17.56 9.26 -34.54
C LEU A 685 16.52 9.31 -33.39
N LEU A 686 15.73 10.38 -33.31
CA LEU A 686 14.61 10.51 -32.35
C LEU A 686 13.54 9.42 -32.62
N CYS A 687 13.14 9.24 -33.88
CA CYS A 687 12.16 8.22 -34.26
C CYS A 687 12.70 6.80 -34.03
N LEU A 688 14.00 6.57 -34.29
CA LEU A 688 14.66 5.31 -33.95
C LEU A 688 14.62 5.04 -32.45
N VAL A 689 15.05 5.97 -31.59
CA VAL A 689 15.04 5.78 -30.13
C VAL A 689 13.61 5.61 -29.61
N TYR A 690 12.62 6.31 -30.19
CA TYR A 690 11.20 6.11 -29.87
C TYR A 690 10.69 4.70 -30.20
N CYS A 691 11.04 4.14 -31.36
CA CYS A 691 10.72 2.75 -31.72
C CYS A 691 11.43 1.75 -30.79
N VAL A 692 12.73 1.94 -30.59
CA VAL A 692 13.63 1.10 -29.80
C VAL A 692 13.19 1.01 -28.32
N THR A 693 12.77 2.12 -27.72
CA THR A 693 12.22 2.17 -26.36
C THR A 693 10.90 1.40 -26.24
N GLY A 694 10.00 1.51 -27.22
CA GLY A 694 8.76 0.72 -27.27
C GLY A 694 9.02 -0.78 -27.32
N VAL A 695 9.98 -1.24 -28.14
CA VAL A 695 10.41 -2.65 -28.19
C VAL A 695 11.00 -3.11 -26.85
N ALA A 696 11.78 -2.26 -26.17
CA ALA A 696 12.33 -2.60 -24.86
C ALA A 696 11.24 -2.77 -23.77
N TYR A 697 10.14 -2.02 -23.83
CA TYR A 697 9.02 -2.21 -22.91
C TYR A 697 8.33 -3.56 -23.10
N VAL A 698 8.14 -4.01 -24.36
CA VAL A 698 7.63 -5.36 -24.64
C VAL A 698 8.56 -6.40 -24.01
N LEU A 699 9.88 -6.31 -24.23
CA LEU A 699 10.84 -7.24 -23.62
C LEU A 699 10.82 -7.22 -22.08
N ALA A 700 10.68 -6.05 -21.45
CA ALA A 700 10.64 -5.89 -19.99
C ALA A 700 9.39 -6.44 -19.30
N ILE A 701 8.30 -6.63 -20.06
CA ILE A 701 7.00 -7.11 -19.55
C ILE A 701 6.81 -8.60 -19.86
N PHE A 702 7.26 -9.06 -21.01
CA PHE A 702 7.09 -10.46 -21.43
C PHE A 702 8.19 -11.41 -20.90
N LEU A 703 9.38 -10.90 -20.53
CA LEU A 703 10.54 -11.69 -20.09
C LEU A 703 11.07 -11.20 -18.74
N ASP A 704 11.75 -12.07 -18.00
CA ASP A 704 12.38 -11.74 -16.72
C ASP A 704 13.62 -10.82 -16.88
N PRO A 705 14.08 -10.13 -15.83
CA PRO A 705 15.16 -9.13 -15.94
C PRO A 705 16.47 -9.66 -16.57
N GLY A 706 16.83 -10.92 -16.33
CA GLY A 706 17.99 -11.57 -16.97
C GLY A 706 17.83 -11.80 -18.48
N PRO A 707 16.90 -12.68 -18.92
CA PRO A 707 16.69 -12.95 -20.34
C PRO A 707 16.27 -11.71 -21.15
N SER A 708 15.55 -10.76 -20.55
CA SER A 708 15.20 -9.50 -21.23
C SER A 708 16.41 -8.61 -21.54
N GLN A 709 17.46 -8.61 -20.70
CA GLN A 709 18.73 -7.93 -21.00
C GLN A 709 19.47 -8.59 -22.16
N LEU A 710 19.54 -9.93 -22.18
CA LEU A 710 20.17 -10.68 -23.28
C LEU A 710 19.45 -10.43 -24.62
N CYS A 711 18.11 -10.53 -24.64
CA CYS A 711 17.32 -10.21 -25.83
C CYS A 711 17.46 -8.74 -26.25
N SER A 712 17.57 -7.80 -25.29
CA SER A 712 17.80 -6.38 -25.55
C SER A 712 19.13 -6.11 -26.29
N VAL A 713 20.17 -6.90 -26.03
CA VAL A 713 21.48 -6.80 -26.70
C VAL A 713 21.51 -7.53 -28.05
N LEU A 714 20.98 -8.75 -28.10
CA LEU A 714 21.01 -9.59 -29.31
C LEU A 714 20.12 -9.04 -30.44
N LEU A 715 18.90 -8.59 -30.10
CA LEU A 715 17.88 -8.23 -31.08
C LEU A 715 18.27 -7.04 -31.99
N PRO A 716 18.88 -5.93 -31.53
CA PRO A 716 19.45 -4.91 -32.41
C PRO A 716 20.45 -5.45 -33.43
N VAL A 717 21.38 -6.33 -33.01
CA VAL A 717 22.44 -6.86 -33.86
C VAL A 717 21.84 -7.77 -34.94
N VAL A 718 21.02 -8.74 -34.54
CA VAL A 718 20.39 -9.69 -35.46
C VAL A 718 19.46 -8.99 -36.46
N LEU A 719 18.61 -8.05 -36.02
CA LEU A 719 17.76 -7.30 -36.94
C LEU A 719 18.54 -6.39 -37.90
N THR A 720 19.71 -5.88 -37.49
CA THR A 720 20.55 -5.08 -38.39
C THR A 720 21.27 -5.97 -39.42
N LEU A 721 21.76 -7.15 -39.03
CA LEU A 721 22.31 -8.13 -39.96
C LEU A 721 21.26 -8.61 -41.00
N ILE A 722 20.02 -8.83 -40.57
CA ILE A 722 18.90 -9.14 -41.47
C ILE A 722 18.60 -7.94 -42.41
N ALA A 723 18.65 -6.72 -41.90
CA ALA A 723 18.38 -5.51 -42.69
C ALA A 723 19.45 -5.20 -43.76
N THR A 724 20.70 -5.62 -43.56
CA THR A 724 21.82 -5.36 -44.49
C THR A 724 22.04 -6.48 -45.52
N GLN A 725 21.34 -7.62 -45.42
CA GLN A 725 21.45 -8.71 -46.41
C GLN A 725 20.73 -8.40 -47.73
N ILE A 726 21.52 -8.11 -48.77
CA ILE A 726 21.03 -7.84 -50.14
C ILE A 726 20.57 -9.15 -50.84
N ASN A 727 21.34 -10.23 -50.69
CA ASN A 727 21.13 -11.52 -51.36
C ASN A 727 20.35 -12.52 -50.49
N ALA A 728 19.21 -12.06 -49.96
CA ALA A 728 18.37 -12.81 -49.03
C ALA A 728 17.27 -13.64 -49.73
N THR A 729 16.84 -14.74 -49.12
CA THR A 729 15.66 -15.53 -49.56
C THR A 729 14.38 -14.70 -49.42
N LYS A 730 13.31 -15.09 -50.13
CA LYS A 730 12.02 -14.35 -50.14
C LYS A 730 11.48 -14.06 -48.72
N TYR A 731 11.61 -15.02 -47.80
CA TYR A 731 11.22 -14.86 -46.39
C TYR A 731 12.08 -13.84 -45.65
N VAL A 732 13.40 -13.87 -45.83
CA VAL A 732 14.32 -12.92 -45.17
C VAL A 732 14.14 -11.50 -45.74
N LYS A 733 13.79 -11.35 -47.03
CA LYS A 733 13.39 -10.05 -47.59
C LYS A 733 12.13 -9.49 -46.94
N ILE A 734 11.06 -10.29 -46.84
CA ILE A 734 9.81 -9.90 -46.14
C ILE A 734 10.09 -9.52 -44.68
N LEU A 735 10.92 -10.32 -43.98
CA LEU A 735 11.29 -10.05 -42.59
C LEU A 735 12.09 -8.74 -42.48
N GLY A 736 13.06 -8.53 -43.36
CA GLY A 736 13.87 -7.30 -43.44
C GLY A 736 13.06 -6.05 -43.79
N ASP A 737 12.02 -6.18 -44.62
CA ASP A 737 11.08 -5.09 -44.94
C ASP A 737 10.23 -4.66 -43.73
N LEU A 738 10.07 -5.54 -42.73
CA LEU A 738 9.40 -5.27 -41.46
C LEU A 738 10.35 -4.83 -40.32
N CYS A 739 11.66 -4.78 -40.59
CA CYS A 739 12.69 -4.50 -39.59
C CYS A 739 12.96 -2.99 -39.42
N TYR A 740 12.77 -2.46 -38.19
CA TYR A 740 13.04 -1.05 -37.88
C TYR A 740 14.47 -0.55 -38.22
N PRO A 741 15.56 -1.35 -38.13
CA PRO A 741 16.88 -0.91 -38.58
C PRO A 741 16.94 -0.56 -40.08
N LYS A 742 16.15 -1.26 -40.93
CA LYS A 742 16.13 -1.02 -42.38
C LYS A 742 15.56 0.36 -42.70
N TRP A 743 14.39 0.69 -42.13
CA TRP A 743 13.75 2.00 -42.35
C TRP A 743 14.59 3.15 -41.78
N ALA A 744 15.26 2.95 -40.64
CA ALA A 744 16.18 3.94 -40.08
C ALA A 744 17.41 4.16 -40.96
N LEU A 745 18.03 3.08 -41.47
CA LEU A 745 19.19 3.14 -42.37
C LEU A 745 18.85 3.83 -43.69
N GLU A 746 17.73 3.46 -44.30
CA GLU A 746 17.20 4.11 -45.51
C GLU A 746 16.96 5.61 -45.28
N ALA A 747 16.36 6.00 -44.14
CA ALA A 747 16.12 7.40 -43.81
C ALA A 747 17.41 8.21 -43.56
N PHE A 748 18.43 7.63 -42.90
CA PHE A 748 19.75 8.29 -42.74
C PHE A 748 20.48 8.46 -44.08
N VAL A 749 20.48 7.42 -44.92
CA VAL A 749 21.14 7.46 -46.23
C VAL A 749 20.46 8.46 -47.16
N ILE A 750 19.12 8.53 -47.18
CA ILE A 750 18.38 9.52 -47.97
C ILE A 750 18.67 10.94 -47.47
N ALA A 751 18.62 11.20 -46.16
CA ALA A 751 18.90 12.51 -45.57
C ALA A 751 20.31 13.04 -45.90
N ASN A 752 21.30 12.14 -46.01
CA ASN A 752 22.64 12.50 -46.47
C ASN A 752 22.68 12.68 -48.00
N ALA A 753 22.07 11.76 -48.77
CA ALA A 753 22.05 11.78 -50.23
C ALA A 753 21.39 13.04 -50.81
N GLU A 754 20.34 13.58 -50.20
CA GLU A 754 19.66 14.80 -50.67
C GLU A 754 20.60 16.02 -50.75
N LYS A 755 21.62 16.10 -49.88
CA LYS A 755 22.59 17.21 -49.88
C LYS A 755 23.63 17.10 -51.00
N TYR A 756 23.69 15.99 -51.74
CA TYR A 756 24.58 15.82 -52.89
C TYR A 756 23.84 16.26 -54.17
N TYR A 757 24.35 17.34 -54.78
CA TYR A 757 23.88 17.93 -56.04
C TYR A 757 25.03 18.10 -57.04
N GLY A 758 24.72 18.51 -58.28
CA GLY A 758 25.73 18.69 -59.34
C GLY A 758 26.37 17.37 -59.77
N VAL A 759 27.70 17.35 -59.88
CA VAL A 759 28.49 16.20 -60.39
C VAL A 759 28.19 14.89 -59.63
N TRP A 760 27.83 14.96 -58.35
CA TRP A 760 27.51 13.80 -57.52
C TRP A 760 26.12 13.19 -57.79
N LEU A 761 25.29 13.80 -58.64
CA LEU A 761 23.93 13.33 -58.93
C LEU A 761 23.90 11.91 -59.51
N ILE A 762 24.80 11.60 -60.44
CA ILE A 762 24.91 10.26 -61.06
C ILE A 762 25.34 9.23 -60.03
N THR A 763 26.36 9.55 -59.21
CA THR A 763 26.83 8.71 -58.10
C THR A 763 25.72 8.47 -57.07
N ARG A 764 24.92 9.49 -56.77
CA ARG A 764 23.76 9.42 -55.87
C ARG A 764 22.71 8.45 -56.39
N CYS A 765 22.26 8.63 -57.63
CA CYS A 765 21.27 7.75 -58.25
C CYS A 765 21.78 6.31 -58.36
N GLY A 766 23.03 6.11 -58.77
CA GLY A 766 23.64 4.78 -58.85
C GLY A 766 23.79 4.06 -57.50
N ALA A 767 24.15 4.77 -56.43
CA ALA A 767 24.24 4.18 -55.09
C ALA A 767 22.86 3.88 -54.49
N LEU A 768 21.90 4.80 -54.62
CA LEU A 768 20.51 4.58 -54.18
C LEU A 768 19.87 3.41 -54.92
N GLN A 769 20.10 3.27 -56.23
CA GLN A 769 19.64 2.13 -57.02
C GLN A 769 20.28 0.81 -56.58
N LYS A 770 21.58 0.79 -56.25
CA LYS A 770 22.27 -0.39 -55.68
C LYS A 770 21.71 -0.80 -54.31
N CYS A 771 21.26 0.15 -53.49
CA CYS A 771 20.61 -0.11 -52.21
C CYS A 771 19.10 -0.37 -52.30
N GLY A 772 18.46 -0.08 -53.44
CA GLY A 772 17.01 -0.16 -53.62
C GLY A 772 16.22 0.92 -52.87
N TYR A 773 16.82 2.10 -52.66
CA TYR A 773 16.22 3.20 -51.87
C TYR A 773 15.68 4.33 -52.76
N ASN A 774 14.46 4.79 -52.46
CA ASN A 774 13.82 5.91 -53.17
C ASN A 774 13.81 7.17 -52.31
N VAL A 775 14.33 8.29 -52.85
CA VAL A 775 14.44 9.59 -52.14
C VAL A 775 13.08 10.04 -51.57
N HIS A 776 12.01 9.92 -52.36
CA HIS A 776 10.67 10.36 -51.96
C HIS A 776 10.06 9.59 -50.77
N ASN A 777 10.65 8.45 -50.35
CA ASN A 777 10.12 7.64 -49.26
C ASN A 777 10.53 8.11 -47.85
N TRP A 778 11.35 9.16 -47.71
CA TRP A 778 11.89 9.60 -46.41
C TRP A 778 10.82 9.75 -45.31
N GLY A 779 9.77 10.53 -45.58
CA GLY A 779 8.67 10.74 -44.63
C GLY A 779 7.87 9.46 -44.33
N LEU A 780 7.73 8.56 -45.31
CA LEU A 780 7.05 7.28 -45.17
C LEU A 780 7.84 6.32 -44.25
N ARG A 781 9.17 6.31 -44.35
CA ARG A 781 10.03 5.51 -43.44
C ARG A 781 10.00 6.03 -42.01
N ILE A 782 9.96 7.34 -41.83
CA ILE A 782 9.79 7.97 -40.50
C ILE A 782 8.41 7.62 -39.91
N ALA A 783 7.33 7.69 -40.72
CA ALA A 783 6.00 7.30 -40.28
C ALA A 783 5.93 5.81 -39.85
N MET A 784 6.59 4.90 -40.57
CA MET A 784 6.71 3.48 -40.16
C MET A 784 7.41 3.31 -38.81
N LEU A 785 8.52 4.03 -38.56
CA LEU A 785 9.24 3.97 -37.28
C LEU A 785 8.37 4.44 -36.10
N ILE A 786 7.63 5.54 -36.28
CA ILE A 786 6.71 6.06 -35.26
C ILE A 786 5.56 5.07 -35.03
N LEU A 787 4.94 4.55 -36.10
CA LEU A 787 3.85 3.59 -36.01
C LEU A 787 4.26 2.33 -35.24
N THR A 788 5.43 1.75 -35.54
CA THR A 788 5.95 0.60 -34.79
C THR A 788 6.24 0.95 -33.33
N GLY A 789 6.75 2.15 -33.04
CA GLY A 789 6.93 2.63 -31.67
C GLY A 789 5.63 2.78 -30.88
N VAL A 790 4.52 3.15 -31.53
CA VAL A 790 3.17 3.19 -30.94
C VAL A 790 2.62 1.77 -30.76
N VAL A 791 2.68 0.92 -31.78
CA VAL A 791 2.19 -0.46 -31.75
C VAL A 791 2.90 -1.26 -30.64
N CYS A 792 4.22 -1.15 -30.50
CA CYS A 792 4.95 -1.79 -29.41
C CYS A 792 4.52 -1.27 -28.02
N ARG A 793 4.19 0.02 -27.87
CA ARG A 793 3.65 0.57 -26.61
C ARG A 793 2.25 0.05 -26.29
N VAL A 794 1.37 -0.10 -27.29
CA VAL A 794 0.04 -0.69 -27.11
C VAL A 794 0.17 -2.16 -26.73
N ILE A 795 1.05 -2.93 -27.39
CA ILE A 795 1.35 -4.32 -27.04
C ILE A 795 1.92 -4.43 -25.62
N ALA A 796 2.83 -3.52 -25.23
CA ALA A 796 3.37 -3.46 -23.87
C ALA A 796 2.28 -3.17 -22.84
N PHE A 797 1.41 -2.18 -23.08
CA PHE A 797 0.29 -1.86 -22.17
C PHE A 797 -0.69 -3.04 -22.03
N VAL A 798 -1.08 -3.67 -23.14
CA VAL A 798 -1.95 -4.87 -23.11
C VAL A 798 -1.26 -6.00 -22.34
N GLY A 799 0.02 -6.27 -22.62
CA GLY A 799 0.82 -7.26 -21.90
C GLY A 799 0.87 -6.99 -20.39
N MET A 800 1.06 -5.73 -19.99
CA MET A 800 1.09 -5.28 -18.58
C MET A 800 -0.28 -5.38 -17.89
N VAL A 801 -1.38 -5.48 -18.63
CA VAL A 801 -2.73 -5.74 -18.06
C VAL A 801 -3.06 -7.24 -18.04
N THR A 802 -2.56 -8.01 -19.00
CA THR A 802 -2.90 -9.44 -19.15
C THR A 802 -1.95 -10.42 -18.45
N PHE A 803 -0.66 -10.11 -18.30
CA PHE A 803 0.36 -11.03 -17.76
C PHE A 803 0.78 -10.70 -16.32
N GLN A 804 0.03 -11.14 -15.31
CA GLN A 804 0.59 -11.27 -13.97
C GLN A 804 1.59 -12.43 -13.97
N ARG A 805 2.88 -12.11 -13.96
CA ARG A 805 3.91 -13.00 -13.43
C ARG A 805 3.88 -12.87 -11.91
N LYS A 806 4.01 -14.02 -11.22
CA LYS A 806 4.37 -14.06 -9.80
C LYS A 806 5.89 -13.95 -9.69
#